data_AF-A0A6P1E572-F1
#
_entry.id   AF-A0A6P1E572-F1
#
_cell.length_a   1.000
_cell.length_b   1.000
_cell.length_c   1.000
_cell.angle_alpha   90.00
_cell.angle_beta   90.00
_cell.angle_gamma   90.00
#
_symmetry.space_group_name_H-M   'P 1'
#
loop_
_entity.id
_entity.type
_entity.pdbx_description
1 polymer ?
#
loop_
_entity_poly.entity_id
_entity_poly.type
_entity_poly.pdbx_seq_one_letter_code
_entity_poly.pdbx_strand_id
1 'polypeptide(L)'
;MVALIKAGSAHWAQPPRIDLVTRNALAGEPANLAGAMYWAVGRTIVNEHPNWRCHRVDHDGSAAARSGAADWLLGELTMTDDGSEGVPDAVDELRFTAEGFSANLIEPVGTPAAADQAAGTAVEPPAFAVSLSAQGSIDNLSVKALPPPSEPVADEVEVALQAAGLNFKDVILALGLLPPELLKDSDFGPLMGLEGAGVVARVGPEVTAFKPGDRVMLMQEGCFGSTVKAPEGLVRRIPEGWSFAEAATLPIVGLTVVYTLDLLARLQPGETLLVHGGAGGTGLMAIQYAKAIGARVIATAGSEEKRDLLRLLEVDAISDSRSLSFAAEVRAFTDGAGVDVVLNSLAGAAMLASLDLVKPFGRFVEIGKRDVEANHRLNLKALENNVSFHAVDLTFLPQQRPDLFTATWDRLIALCASGAIRPLPLRTYRLDGLREALRLMQSGRHLGKLVLDLTIPSREIMPLPKPPRTFAAEGVHLITGGLGGIGLRIARWLAEQGARTIALVGRSGVKTEEQRTAIAAIEAAGAQVIIAQADVSDAAQVTRLVETLTAAHGRIAGIMHAVLVLADALMVNMTADAFERVVRPKVAGARHLHQETLGQRLDYFVMFSSLANVAGNPGQANYVAANAYLERLVEARRSAGLPGLALQLGAVADAGVLARDSALREQVSKQIGGAIQMADILRALDELLDSEVAVAAVIDRSGRFAGPIMQSARAAALADQVSAPQEAGSERIDFAAIPVEERVAQMERLLVQILARVTGAKEHQIDTNRSLMESGLDSLMAVELAMEIERRIGSALPATELAQDRSLSDLALALLSRLNVEVASADAEDKDDESARMRADSHLPSDFVITQTAPEVRVAERNAIVMTGATGFLGTFLLDELVRRGARRIICLGRGRDARHAAERLAASLQQAGLEQTRAEIGHSIEVWPCELGLPGLGLGEGRLQAIIDQVDLVLHNAAAVDFLGGYREMAPVNVGSVREFVQICTQGRPKAFHFVSTLRVFARLDQIVGTEVSEAVDPWKPPSDESGYVKTKWVADQFVQQARAQGLGAGIYRPSFVIGRHTDGFSNVADLGSALARFALDTGMLPDVQTAMPIIPIDVAARRIAAFIDTPGEQYGVRHITDWPSISMREIQVIAATRGLAIDLVPLPVYIARAIRFFERNPRHPAIWLPAFFESGAADNPLGTQLTPPVLPAGDTFAADEAPETLGRMLDWFRARHDGADLITRAA
;
A
#
# COMPACT_ATOMS: atom_id res chain seq x y z
N MET A 1 28.89 -11.81 -45.77
CA MET A 1 28.04 -10.62 -45.52
C MET A 1 28.77 -9.56 -44.72
N VAL A 2 29.16 -9.80 -43.46
CA VAL A 2 29.91 -8.81 -42.64
C VAL A 2 31.15 -8.25 -43.36
N ALA A 3 31.96 -9.11 -43.99
CA ALA A 3 33.13 -8.67 -44.78
C ALA A 3 32.75 -7.78 -46.00
N LEU A 4 31.58 -8.02 -46.62
CA LEU A 4 31.07 -7.21 -47.73
C LEU A 4 30.66 -5.82 -47.24
N ILE A 5 29.95 -5.75 -46.11
CA ILE A 5 29.57 -4.48 -45.48
C ILE A 5 30.83 -3.67 -45.11
N LYS A 6 31.81 -4.32 -44.47
CA LYS A 6 33.09 -3.71 -44.12
C LYS A 6 33.83 -3.11 -45.32
N ALA A 7 33.86 -3.83 -46.45
CA ALA A 7 34.47 -3.33 -47.69
C ALA A 7 33.67 -2.17 -48.30
N GLY A 8 32.33 -2.27 -48.30
CA GLY A 8 31.43 -1.26 -48.83
C GLY A 8 31.48 0.07 -48.06
N SER A 9 31.51 0.02 -46.72
CA SER A 9 31.52 1.22 -45.87
C SER A 9 32.79 2.06 -46.05
N ALA A 10 33.87 1.44 -46.54
CA ALA A 10 35.11 2.13 -46.82
C ALA A 10 35.17 2.75 -48.23
N HIS A 11 34.38 2.26 -49.19
CA HIS A 11 34.66 2.47 -50.63
C HIS A 11 33.46 2.88 -51.50
N TRP A 12 32.22 2.82 -51.01
CA TRP A 12 31.03 3.22 -51.79
C TRP A 12 30.63 4.68 -51.53
N ALA A 13 30.58 5.48 -52.60
CA ALA A 13 30.22 6.90 -52.54
C ALA A 13 28.71 7.15 -52.34
N GLN A 14 27.87 6.17 -52.69
CA GLN A 14 26.43 6.17 -52.41
C GLN A 14 26.04 4.90 -51.66
N PRO A 15 25.06 4.98 -50.74
CA PRO A 15 24.58 3.81 -50.03
C PRO A 15 23.93 2.82 -51.01
N PRO A 16 24.34 1.54 -51.01
CA PRO A 16 23.75 0.51 -51.86
C PRO A 16 22.34 0.14 -51.38
N ARG A 17 21.56 -0.53 -52.24
CA ARG A 17 20.42 -1.37 -51.84
C ARG A 17 20.91 -2.81 -51.67
N ILE A 18 20.48 -3.50 -50.61
CA ILE A 18 20.86 -4.90 -50.33
C ILE A 18 19.62 -5.77 -50.25
N ASP A 19 19.44 -6.67 -51.21
CA ASP A 19 18.34 -7.64 -51.21
C ASP A 19 18.84 -9.02 -50.76
N LEU A 20 18.36 -9.47 -49.60
CA LEU A 20 18.60 -10.80 -49.06
C LEU A 20 17.48 -11.75 -49.48
N VAL A 21 17.77 -12.65 -50.42
CA VAL A 21 16.83 -13.68 -50.87
C VAL A 21 17.20 -15.02 -50.26
N THR A 22 16.25 -15.63 -49.57
CA THR A 22 16.41 -16.92 -48.88
C THR A 22 15.31 -17.89 -49.27
N ARG A 23 15.57 -19.19 -49.04
CA ARG A 23 14.59 -20.26 -49.22
C ARG A 23 14.41 -20.99 -47.90
N ASN A 24 13.17 -21.12 -47.43
CA ASN A 24 12.79 -21.77 -46.17
C ASN A 24 13.58 -21.32 -44.92
N ALA A 25 14.04 -20.07 -44.91
CA ALA A 25 14.80 -19.51 -43.78
C ALA A 25 13.91 -19.19 -42.57
N LEU A 26 12.63 -18.84 -42.79
CA LEU A 26 11.69 -18.52 -41.72
C LEU A 26 10.79 -19.69 -41.31
N ALA A 27 10.41 -20.54 -42.27
CA ALA A 27 9.50 -21.67 -42.08
C ALA A 27 9.59 -22.63 -43.29
N GLY A 28 8.90 -23.77 -43.23
CA GLY A 28 8.83 -24.76 -44.32
C GLY A 28 10.01 -25.74 -44.34
N GLU A 29 9.89 -26.78 -45.17
CA GLU A 29 10.85 -27.89 -45.25
C GLU A 29 11.49 -28.02 -46.64
N PRO A 30 12.77 -28.44 -46.74
CA PRO A 30 13.70 -28.64 -45.64
C PRO A 30 14.09 -27.31 -44.99
N ALA A 31 14.18 -27.29 -43.65
CA ALA A 31 14.54 -26.10 -42.90
C ALA A 31 15.93 -25.55 -43.27
N ASN A 32 16.02 -24.25 -43.62
CA ASN A 32 17.28 -23.61 -43.96
C ASN A 32 17.89 -22.85 -42.77
N LEU A 33 18.60 -23.59 -41.92
CA LEU A 33 19.23 -23.06 -40.72
C LEU A 33 20.28 -21.97 -41.01
N ALA A 34 21.05 -22.13 -42.10
CA ALA A 34 22.04 -21.13 -42.50
C ALA A 34 21.36 -19.86 -43.04
N GLY A 35 20.26 -20.01 -43.78
CA GLY A 35 19.42 -18.92 -44.25
C GLY A 35 18.89 -18.05 -43.11
N ALA A 36 18.44 -18.68 -42.00
CA ALA A 36 18.02 -17.96 -40.80
C ALA A 36 19.13 -17.08 -40.21
N MET A 37 20.39 -17.54 -40.24
CA MET A 37 21.54 -16.73 -39.79
C MET A 37 21.73 -15.49 -40.67
N TYR A 38 21.67 -15.63 -41.99
CA TYR A 38 21.79 -14.49 -42.92
C TYR A 38 20.61 -13.52 -42.77
N TRP A 39 19.40 -14.04 -42.59
CA TRP A 39 18.21 -13.25 -42.34
C TRP A 39 18.40 -12.32 -41.14
N ALA A 40 18.86 -12.89 -40.03
CA ALA A 40 19.06 -12.17 -38.79
C ALA A 40 20.20 -11.14 -38.86
N VAL A 41 21.30 -11.43 -39.59
CA VAL A 41 22.34 -10.43 -39.87
C VAL A 41 21.77 -9.24 -40.66
N GLY A 42 20.83 -9.50 -41.58
CA GLY A 42 20.10 -8.46 -42.30
C GLY A 42 19.38 -7.48 -41.38
N ARG A 43 18.77 -7.96 -40.28
CA ARG A 43 18.16 -7.10 -39.25
C ARG A 43 19.17 -6.15 -38.62
N THR A 44 20.38 -6.64 -38.31
CA THR A 44 21.45 -5.79 -37.78
C THR A 44 21.96 -4.78 -38.82
N ILE A 45 21.95 -5.11 -40.12
CA ILE A 45 22.35 -4.16 -41.19
C ILE A 45 21.40 -2.97 -41.24
N VAL A 46 20.09 -3.20 -41.15
CA VAL A 46 19.10 -2.10 -41.14
C VAL A 46 19.36 -1.14 -39.98
N ASN A 47 19.72 -1.66 -38.81
CA ASN A 47 19.97 -0.84 -37.63
C ASN A 47 21.36 -0.16 -37.61
N GLU A 48 22.42 -0.81 -38.11
CA GLU A 48 23.76 -0.20 -38.20
C GLU A 48 23.93 0.74 -39.40
N HIS A 49 23.18 0.49 -40.49
CA HIS A 49 23.27 1.21 -41.76
C HIS A 49 21.87 1.52 -42.33
N PRO A 50 21.07 2.36 -41.66
CA PRO A 50 19.67 2.63 -42.07
C PRO A 50 19.53 3.19 -43.49
N ASN A 51 20.58 3.84 -44.00
CA ASN A 51 20.60 4.39 -45.35
C ASN A 51 20.79 3.34 -46.46
N TRP A 52 21.16 2.09 -46.14
CA TRP A 52 21.55 1.04 -47.10
C TRP A 52 20.41 0.13 -47.58
N ARG A 53 19.14 0.54 -47.37
CA ARG A 53 17.89 -0.17 -47.77
C ARG A 53 18.07 -1.69 -47.91
N CYS A 54 17.98 -2.42 -46.80
CA CYS A 54 18.17 -3.87 -46.79
C CYS A 54 16.83 -4.62 -46.76
N HIS A 55 16.41 -5.15 -47.91
CA HIS A 55 15.20 -5.98 -48.01
C HIS A 55 15.52 -7.45 -47.73
N ARG A 56 14.58 -8.17 -47.12
CA ARG A 56 14.69 -9.59 -46.80
C ARG A 56 13.46 -10.33 -47.31
N VAL A 57 13.69 -11.30 -48.20
CA VAL A 57 12.64 -12.08 -48.87
C VAL A 57 12.93 -13.57 -48.71
N ASP A 58 12.01 -14.31 -48.09
CA ASP A 58 12.05 -15.77 -47.98
C ASP A 58 11.02 -16.38 -48.95
N HIS A 59 11.29 -17.56 -49.48
CA HIS A 59 10.33 -18.26 -50.34
C HIS A 59 10.32 -19.78 -50.08
N ASP A 60 9.19 -20.45 -50.35
CA ASP A 60 9.07 -21.91 -50.20
C ASP A 60 9.76 -22.71 -51.33
N GLY A 61 10.04 -22.05 -52.45
CA GLY A 61 10.71 -22.64 -53.62
C GLY A 61 9.76 -23.09 -54.72
N SER A 62 8.46 -22.91 -54.55
CA SER A 62 7.47 -23.04 -55.62
C SER A 62 7.73 -22.02 -56.74
N ALA A 63 7.25 -22.32 -57.95
CA ALA A 63 7.40 -21.41 -59.08
C ALA A 63 6.67 -20.07 -58.83
N ALA A 64 5.47 -20.13 -58.25
CA ALA A 64 4.68 -18.95 -57.87
C ALA A 64 5.40 -18.07 -56.85
N ALA A 65 5.92 -18.66 -55.76
CA ALA A 65 6.64 -17.90 -54.74
C ALA A 65 7.90 -17.22 -55.28
N ARG A 66 8.64 -17.89 -56.17
CA ARG A 66 9.84 -17.31 -56.81
C ARG A 66 9.50 -16.16 -57.77
N SER A 67 8.39 -16.27 -58.50
CA SER A 67 7.90 -15.19 -59.35
C SER A 67 7.50 -13.98 -58.51
N GLY A 68 6.64 -14.15 -57.51
CA GLY A 68 6.20 -13.06 -56.65
C GLY A 68 7.36 -12.38 -55.91
N ALA A 69 8.34 -13.15 -55.43
CA ALA A 69 9.56 -12.60 -54.85
C ALA A 69 10.37 -11.76 -55.85
N ALA A 70 10.50 -12.20 -57.10
CA ALA A 70 11.19 -11.46 -58.15
C ALA A 70 10.43 -10.18 -58.55
N ASP A 71 9.11 -10.28 -58.72
CA ASP A 71 8.23 -9.17 -59.10
C ASP A 71 8.26 -8.05 -58.04
N TRP A 72 8.32 -8.42 -56.75
CA TRP A 72 8.45 -7.45 -55.65
C TRP A 72 9.83 -6.79 -55.63
N LEU A 73 10.90 -7.57 -55.80
CA LEU A 73 12.27 -7.04 -55.82
C LEU A 73 12.50 -6.06 -56.98
N LEU A 74 11.88 -6.31 -58.13
CA LEU A 74 11.94 -5.47 -59.33
C LEU A 74 11.00 -4.25 -59.27
N GLY A 75 10.08 -4.21 -58.30
CA GLY A 75 9.09 -3.13 -58.15
C GLY A 75 7.93 -3.21 -59.14
N GLU A 76 7.65 -4.41 -59.70
CA GLU A 76 6.53 -4.64 -60.63
C GLU A 76 5.21 -4.96 -59.90
N LEU A 77 5.27 -5.34 -58.62
CA LEU A 77 4.14 -5.33 -57.69
C LEU A 77 3.97 -3.90 -57.13
N THR A 78 3.15 -3.06 -57.79
CA THR A 78 2.77 -1.72 -57.30
C THR A 78 1.30 -1.66 -56.92
N MET A 79 1.02 -0.85 -55.89
CA MET A 79 -0.31 -0.54 -55.31
C MET A 79 -1.44 -0.49 -56.34
N THR A 80 -2.55 -1.18 -56.08
CA THR A 80 -3.85 -0.75 -56.61
C THR A 80 -4.52 0.19 -55.60
N ASP A 81 -5.04 1.32 -56.08
CA ASP A 81 -5.72 2.36 -55.29
C ASP A 81 -7.01 1.89 -54.58
N ASP A 82 -7.40 0.63 -54.73
CA ASP A 82 -8.63 0.05 -54.16
C ASP A 82 -8.42 -0.73 -52.85
N GLY A 83 -7.19 -0.77 -52.32
CA GLY A 83 -6.90 -1.39 -51.03
C GLY A 83 -6.99 -2.92 -51.02
N SER A 84 -6.95 -3.57 -52.19
CA SER A 84 -6.82 -5.02 -52.28
C SER A 84 -5.45 -5.43 -52.85
N GLU A 85 -4.67 -6.17 -52.05
CA GLU A 85 -3.39 -6.82 -52.38
C GLU A 85 -2.21 -5.89 -52.80
N GLY A 86 -1.61 -5.18 -51.83
CA GLY A 86 -0.32 -4.52 -51.99
C GLY A 86 0.51 -4.56 -50.70
N VAL A 87 1.82 -4.82 -50.80
CA VAL A 87 2.75 -4.78 -49.66
C VAL A 87 3.07 -3.33 -49.29
N PRO A 88 2.94 -2.88 -48.03
CA PRO A 88 3.32 -1.53 -47.63
C PRO A 88 4.82 -1.26 -47.84
N ASP A 89 5.17 -0.07 -48.34
CA ASP A 89 6.57 0.40 -48.56
C ASP A 89 7.47 0.33 -47.32
N ALA A 90 6.87 0.26 -46.12
CA ALA A 90 7.58 0.14 -44.87
C ALA A 90 8.08 -1.28 -44.56
N VAL A 91 7.56 -2.33 -45.21
CA VAL A 91 7.87 -3.72 -44.86
C VAL A 91 9.18 -4.17 -45.52
N ASP A 92 10.16 -4.56 -44.71
CA ASP A 92 11.46 -5.05 -45.17
C ASP A 92 11.67 -6.56 -44.96
N GLU A 93 10.65 -7.29 -44.46
CA GLU A 93 10.63 -8.74 -44.24
C GLU A 93 9.38 -9.41 -44.81
N LEU A 94 9.54 -10.15 -45.92
CA LEU A 94 8.46 -10.87 -46.59
C LEU A 94 8.77 -12.35 -46.77
N ARG A 95 7.71 -13.16 -46.74
CA ARG A 95 7.75 -14.56 -47.17
C ARG A 95 6.75 -14.78 -48.30
N PHE A 96 7.20 -15.39 -49.40
CA PHE A 96 6.36 -15.83 -50.50
C PHE A 96 6.13 -17.34 -50.46
N THR A 97 4.91 -17.75 -50.72
CA THR A 97 4.48 -19.15 -50.82
C THR A 97 3.65 -19.35 -52.08
N ALA A 98 3.30 -20.60 -52.40
CA ALA A 98 2.37 -20.89 -53.48
C ALA A 98 0.98 -20.25 -53.30
N GLU A 99 0.60 -19.95 -52.05
CA GLU A 99 -0.72 -19.45 -51.67
C GLU A 99 -0.78 -17.91 -51.59
N GLY A 100 0.36 -17.23 -51.66
CA GLY A 100 0.46 -15.78 -51.53
C GLY A 100 1.71 -15.34 -50.78
N PHE A 101 1.70 -14.12 -50.24
CA PHE A 101 2.78 -13.57 -49.43
C PHE A 101 2.32 -13.20 -48.01
N SER A 102 3.26 -13.19 -47.06
CA SER A 102 3.03 -12.76 -45.69
C SER A 102 4.17 -11.85 -45.21
N ALA A 103 3.83 -10.77 -44.50
CA ALA A 103 4.80 -9.92 -43.81
C ALA A 103 5.13 -10.47 -42.42
N ASN A 104 6.39 -10.34 -41.99
CA ASN A 104 6.82 -10.81 -40.67
C ASN A 104 6.75 -9.67 -39.63
N LEU A 105 5.57 -9.45 -39.06
CA LEU A 105 5.29 -8.43 -38.05
C LEU A 105 5.34 -8.99 -36.63
N ILE A 106 5.55 -8.10 -35.64
CA ILE A 106 5.43 -8.43 -34.21
C ILE A 106 4.02 -8.01 -33.77
N GLU A 107 3.26 -8.94 -33.18
CA GLU A 107 1.94 -8.68 -32.64
C GLU A 107 1.88 -9.02 -31.14
N PRO A 108 1.19 -8.22 -30.31
CA PRO A 108 0.94 -8.58 -28.92
C PRO A 108 -0.08 -9.72 -28.84
N VAL A 109 0.31 -10.83 -28.23
CA VAL A 109 -0.59 -11.97 -28.00
C VAL A 109 -1.38 -11.73 -26.72
N GLY A 110 -2.71 -11.60 -26.83
CA GLY A 110 -3.62 -11.64 -25.68
C GLY A 110 -3.53 -13.01 -24.98
N THR A 111 -3.92 -13.07 -23.70
CA THR A 111 -3.80 -14.28 -22.85
C THR A 111 -4.14 -15.60 -23.57
N PRO A 112 -3.51 -16.75 -23.20
CA PRO A 112 -3.63 -18.04 -23.90
C PRO A 112 -5.08 -18.50 -24.21
N ALA A 113 -6.08 -18.01 -23.48
CA ALA A 113 -7.50 -18.24 -23.74
C ALA A 113 -7.96 -17.78 -25.14
N ALA A 114 -7.28 -16.82 -25.77
CA ALA A 114 -7.60 -16.35 -27.12
C ALA A 114 -7.12 -17.33 -28.21
N ALA A 115 -6.06 -18.10 -27.96
CA ALA A 115 -5.53 -19.08 -28.91
C ALA A 115 -6.43 -20.33 -29.01
N ASP A 116 -7.09 -20.73 -27.92
CA ASP A 116 -8.03 -21.86 -27.91
C ASP A 116 -9.36 -21.55 -28.63
N GLN A 117 -9.77 -20.28 -28.71
CA GLN A 117 -10.97 -19.86 -29.46
C GLN A 117 -10.79 -19.95 -30.98
N ALA A 118 -9.55 -19.82 -31.48
CA ALA A 118 -9.26 -20.00 -32.91
C ALA A 118 -9.44 -21.46 -33.38
N ALA A 119 -9.49 -22.43 -32.45
CA ALA A 119 -9.66 -23.86 -32.73
C ALA A 119 -11.12 -24.34 -32.82
N GLY A 120 -12.12 -23.47 -32.66
CA GLY A 120 -13.51 -23.76 -33.03
C GLY A 120 -14.23 -24.85 -32.20
N THR A 121 -13.72 -25.23 -31.03
CA THR A 121 -14.42 -26.17 -30.13
C THR A 121 -15.22 -25.38 -29.10
N ALA A 122 -16.55 -25.50 -29.15
CA ALA A 122 -17.44 -24.92 -28.15
C ALA A 122 -17.33 -25.74 -26.85
N VAL A 123 -16.35 -25.37 -26.01
CA VAL A 123 -16.20 -25.92 -24.66
C VAL A 123 -17.20 -25.20 -23.75
N GLU A 124 -18.03 -25.96 -23.01
CA GLU A 124 -18.87 -25.36 -21.95
C GLU A 124 -17.98 -24.59 -20.98
N PRO A 125 -18.34 -23.35 -20.61
CA PRO A 125 -17.51 -22.56 -19.71
C PRO A 125 -17.34 -23.31 -18.39
N PRO A 126 -16.11 -23.39 -17.84
CA PRO A 126 -15.86 -24.10 -16.61
C PRO A 126 -16.71 -23.52 -15.48
N ALA A 127 -17.13 -24.38 -14.54
CA ALA A 127 -17.73 -23.94 -13.28
C ALA A 127 -16.81 -22.91 -12.61
N PHE A 128 -17.37 -21.92 -11.94
CA PHE A 128 -16.59 -20.81 -11.38
C PHE A 128 -17.11 -20.38 -10.00
N ALA A 129 -16.23 -19.71 -9.25
CA ALA A 129 -16.58 -18.95 -8.07
C ALA A 129 -15.80 -17.63 -8.03
N VAL A 130 -16.41 -16.62 -7.44
CA VAL A 130 -15.74 -15.35 -7.16
C VAL A 130 -15.01 -15.44 -5.82
N SER A 131 -13.73 -15.07 -5.83
CA SER A 131 -12.86 -15.04 -4.65
C SER A 131 -12.05 -13.75 -4.61
N LEU A 132 -11.51 -13.41 -3.44
CA LEU A 132 -10.56 -12.31 -3.28
C LEU A 132 -9.12 -12.80 -3.47
N SER A 133 -8.36 -12.15 -4.35
CA SER A 133 -6.91 -12.38 -4.50
C SER A 133 -6.11 -11.77 -3.34
N ALA A 134 -6.61 -10.69 -2.76
CA ALA A 134 -6.15 -10.06 -1.53
C ALA A 134 -7.31 -9.25 -0.91
N GLN A 135 -7.33 -9.10 0.41
CA GLN A 135 -8.30 -8.23 1.08
C GLN A 135 -7.94 -6.74 0.94
N GLY A 136 -8.93 -5.88 1.13
CA GLY A 136 -8.77 -4.43 1.26
C GLY A 136 -9.41 -3.64 0.11
N SER A 137 -9.48 -4.17 -1.11
CA SER A 137 -10.17 -3.50 -2.21
C SER A 137 -11.15 -4.41 -2.92
N ILE A 138 -12.30 -3.85 -3.33
CA ILE A 138 -13.25 -4.48 -4.26
C ILE A 138 -12.54 -4.83 -5.58
N ASP A 139 -11.44 -4.16 -5.92
CA ASP A 139 -10.71 -4.43 -7.14
C ASP A 139 -9.95 -5.77 -7.14
N ASN A 140 -9.79 -6.39 -5.97
CA ASN A 140 -9.12 -7.67 -5.82
C ASN A 140 -10.05 -8.87 -6.07
N LEU A 141 -11.27 -8.64 -6.53
CA LEU A 141 -12.18 -9.72 -6.93
C LEU A 141 -11.64 -10.45 -8.15
N SER A 142 -11.71 -11.77 -8.13
CA SER A 142 -11.29 -12.63 -9.23
C SER A 142 -12.31 -13.74 -9.43
N VAL A 143 -12.72 -13.94 -10.69
CA VAL A 143 -13.55 -15.07 -11.09
C VAL A 143 -12.59 -16.22 -11.37
N LYS A 144 -12.61 -17.27 -10.54
CA LYS A 144 -11.73 -18.44 -10.69
C LYS A 144 -12.53 -19.64 -11.13
N ALA A 145 -11.95 -20.44 -12.02
CA ALA A 145 -12.47 -21.75 -12.36
C ALA A 145 -12.48 -22.63 -11.09
N LEU A 146 -13.55 -23.40 -10.93
CA LEU A 146 -13.66 -24.45 -9.92
C LEU A 146 -13.07 -25.75 -10.48
N PRO A 147 -12.54 -26.62 -9.61
CA PRO A 147 -12.11 -27.96 -10.02
C PRO A 147 -13.30 -28.75 -10.59
N PRO A 148 -13.01 -29.82 -11.36
CA PRO A 148 -14.05 -30.71 -11.85
C PRO A 148 -15.01 -31.11 -10.71
N PRO A 149 -16.33 -31.09 -10.93
CA PRO A 149 -17.29 -31.25 -9.84
C PRO A 149 -17.14 -32.62 -9.17
N SER A 150 -16.70 -32.65 -7.91
CA SER A 150 -16.78 -33.87 -7.09
C SER A 150 -18.25 -34.20 -6.79
N GLU A 151 -18.58 -35.45 -6.48
CA GLU A 151 -19.95 -35.78 -6.05
C GLU A 151 -20.28 -35.12 -4.69
N PRO A 152 -21.53 -34.70 -4.43
CA PRO A 152 -21.94 -34.23 -3.11
C PRO A 152 -21.83 -35.37 -2.08
N VAL A 153 -21.28 -35.08 -0.90
CA VAL A 153 -21.15 -36.09 0.16
C VAL A 153 -22.31 -36.03 1.14
N ALA A 154 -22.64 -37.15 1.79
CA ALA A 154 -23.62 -37.23 2.88
C ALA A 154 -24.93 -36.44 2.63
N ASP A 155 -25.15 -35.36 3.38
CA ASP A 155 -26.33 -34.48 3.38
C ASP A 155 -26.18 -33.23 2.50
N GLU A 156 -25.19 -33.18 1.61
CA GLU A 156 -24.96 -32.04 0.73
C GLU A 156 -25.94 -31.99 -0.46
N VAL A 157 -26.45 -30.79 -0.73
CA VAL A 157 -27.19 -30.46 -1.93
C VAL A 157 -26.32 -29.55 -2.79
N GLU A 158 -26.11 -29.93 -4.05
CA GLU A 158 -25.44 -29.08 -5.02
C GLU A 158 -26.47 -28.32 -5.83
N VAL A 159 -26.35 -26.99 -5.83
CA VAL A 159 -27.26 -26.07 -6.48
C VAL A 159 -26.52 -25.37 -7.62
N ALA A 160 -27.06 -25.49 -8.84
CA ALA A 160 -26.69 -24.65 -9.98
C ALA A 160 -27.34 -23.28 -9.80
N LEU A 161 -26.51 -22.30 -9.45
CA LEU A 161 -26.95 -20.96 -9.08
C LEU A 161 -27.43 -20.20 -10.32
N GLN A 162 -28.56 -19.51 -10.17
CA GLN A 162 -29.17 -18.68 -11.21
C GLN A 162 -29.13 -17.20 -10.81
N ALA A 163 -29.28 -16.91 -9.52
CA ALA A 163 -29.19 -15.56 -8.97
C ALA A 163 -28.55 -15.55 -7.58
N ALA A 164 -27.87 -14.47 -7.22
CA ALA A 164 -27.28 -14.30 -5.89
C ALA A 164 -27.52 -12.90 -5.31
N GLY A 165 -27.88 -12.81 -4.04
CA GLY A 165 -28.14 -11.54 -3.37
C GLY A 165 -26.87 -10.94 -2.80
N LEU A 166 -26.64 -9.64 -3.04
CA LEU A 166 -25.54 -8.91 -2.39
C LEU A 166 -25.98 -8.45 -0.98
N ASN A 167 -25.02 -8.47 -0.06
CA ASN A 167 -25.17 -8.03 1.32
C ASN A 167 -24.03 -7.09 1.71
N PHE A 168 -24.27 -6.21 2.70
CA PHE A 168 -23.24 -5.29 3.18
C PHE A 168 -22.01 -6.04 3.74
N LYS A 169 -22.19 -7.28 4.24
CA LYS A 169 -21.09 -8.15 4.65
C LYS A 169 -20.17 -8.54 3.49
N ASP A 170 -20.66 -8.63 2.25
CA ASP A 170 -19.81 -8.87 1.07
C ASP A 170 -18.86 -7.68 0.83
N VAL A 171 -19.32 -6.46 1.09
CA VAL A 171 -18.48 -5.24 1.02
C VAL A 171 -17.42 -5.24 2.14
N ILE A 172 -17.82 -5.53 3.38
CA ILE A 172 -16.88 -5.61 4.52
C ILE A 172 -15.80 -6.69 4.27
N LEU A 173 -16.19 -7.84 3.71
CA LEU A 173 -15.28 -8.92 3.35
C LEU A 173 -14.28 -8.48 2.25
N ALA A 174 -14.76 -7.83 1.19
CA ALA A 174 -13.91 -7.29 0.12
C ALA A 174 -12.89 -6.27 0.65
N LEU A 175 -13.29 -5.41 1.59
CA LEU A 175 -12.47 -4.35 2.15
C LEU A 175 -11.56 -4.80 3.31
N GLY A 176 -11.50 -6.09 3.64
CA GLY A 176 -10.62 -6.60 4.69
C GLY A 176 -10.96 -6.10 6.10
N LEU A 177 -12.21 -5.71 6.33
CA LEU A 177 -12.67 -5.17 7.60
C LEU A 177 -13.18 -6.28 8.55
N LEU A 178 -13.12 -7.56 8.14
CA LEU A 178 -13.41 -8.70 9.00
C LEU A 178 -12.12 -9.24 9.63
N PRO A 179 -12.13 -9.59 10.93
CA PRO A 179 -11.03 -10.28 11.59
C PRO A 179 -10.60 -11.54 10.83
N PRO A 180 -9.29 -11.85 10.72
CA PRO A 180 -8.79 -13.03 10.01
C PRO A 180 -9.40 -14.35 10.50
N GLU A 181 -9.76 -14.43 11.79
CA GLU A 181 -10.32 -15.63 12.42
C GLU A 181 -11.75 -15.94 11.94
N LEU A 182 -12.43 -14.98 11.32
CA LEU A 182 -13.77 -15.15 10.75
C LEU A 182 -13.73 -15.53 9.26
N LEU A 183 -12.54 -15.65 8.67
CA LEU A 183 -12.35 -16.11 7.30
C LEU A 183 -12.18 -17.62 7.31
N LYS A 184 -12.94 -18.32 6.48
CA LYS A 184 -12.68 -19.75 6.25
C LYS A 184 -11.50 -19.91 5.31
N ASP A 185 -10.55 -20.75 5.70
CA ASP A 185 -9.48 -21.21 4.83
C ASP A 185 -10.08 -21.97 3.64
N SER A 186 -9.77 -21.50 2.44
CA SER A 186 -10.06 -22.22 1.18
C SER A 186 -8.84 -22.14 0.29
N ASP A 187 -8.61 -23.18 -0.51
CA ASP A 187 -7.53 -23.22 -1.51
C ASP A 187 -7.62 -22.09 -2.56
N PHE A 188 -8.76 -21.38 -2.59
CA PHE A 188 -9.08 -20.31 -3.53
C PHE A 188 -9.07 -18.91 -2.88
N GLY A 189 -8.80 -18.80 -1.58
CA GLY A 189 -8.99 -17.57 -0.78
C GLY A 189 -10.45 -17.40 -0.31
N PRO A 190 -10.79 -16.27 0.35
CA PRO A 190 -12.15 -16.05 0.84
C PRO A 190 -13.16 -16.02 -0.32
N LEU A 191 -14.16 -16.92 -0.27
CA LEU A 191 -15.24 -16.99 -1.26
C LEU A 191 -16.27 -15.89 -1.03
N MET A 192 -16.83 -15.35 -2.12
CA MET A 192 -17.79 -14.25 -2.08
C MET A 192 -19.24 -14.72 -2.19
N GLY A 193 -20.16 -13.95 -1.59
CA GLY A 193 -21.60 -14.16 -1.65
C GLY A 193 -22.12 -15.09 -0.56
N LEU A 194 -23.19 -14.67 0.12
CA LEU A 194 -23.76 -15.35 1.29
C LEU A 194 -25.15 -15.97 1.06
N GLU A 195 -25.80 -15.63 -0.04
CA GLU A 195 -27.12 -16.14 -0.38
C GLU A 195 -27.33 -16.24 -1.88
N GLY A 196 -28.19 -17.16 -2.28
CA GLY A 196 -28.55 -17.33 -3.68
C GLY A 196 -29.80 -18.15 -3.90
N ALA A 197 -30.15 -18.28 -5.17
CA ALA A 197 -31.27 -19.06 -5.66
C ALA A 197 -30.89 -19.76 -6.97
N GLY A 198 -31.35 -20.99 -7.13
CA GLY A 198 -30.98 -21.81 -8.26
C GLY A 198 -31.76 -23.12 -8.35
N VAL A 199 -31.21 -24.06 -9.11
CA VAL A 199 -31.82 -25.37 -9.36
C VAL A 199 -30.91 -26.44 -8.76
N VAL A 200 -31.50 -27.40 -8.04
CA VAL A 200 -30.75 -28.55 -7.53
C VAL A 200 -30.19 -29.33 -8.71
N ALA A 201 -28.86 -29.46 -8.77
CA ALA A 201 -28.15 -30.20 -9.81
C ALA A 201 -27.93 -31.66 -9.40
N ARG A 202 -27.43 -31.88 -8.18
CA ARG A 202 -27.15 -33.20 -7.59
C ARG A 202 -27.45 -33.18 -6.10
N VAL A 203 -27.70 -34.36 -5.54
CA VAL A 203 -27.96 -34.54 -4.10
C VAL A 203 -27.08 -35.65 -3.55
N GLY A 204 -26.59 -35.48 -2.33
CA GLY A 204 -25.85 -36.49 -1.60
C GLY A 204 -26.75 -37.67 -1.19
N PRO A 205 -26.15 -38.81 -0.81
CA PRO A 205 -26.88 -40.05 -0.52
C PRO A 205 -27.82 -39.97 0.70
N GLU A 206 -27.62 -39.02 1.62
CA GLU A 206 -28.44 -38.86 2.83
C GLU A 206 -29.54 -37.79 2.67
N VAL A 207 -29.55 -37.05 1.56
CA VAL A 207 -30.55 -36.02 1.26
C VAL A 207 -31.90 -36.68 0.93
N THR A 208 -32.96 -36.26 1.62
CA THR A 208 -34.32 -36.78 1.39
C THR A 208 -35.33 -35.69 1.04
N ALA A 209 -35.04 -34.44 1.37
CA ALA A 209 -35.96 -33.33 1.21
C ALA A 209 -35.98 -32.76 -0.22
N PHE A 210 -34.95 -33.01 -1.05
CA PHE A 210 -34.77 -32.42 -2.38
C PHE A 210 -34.43 -33.46 -3.45
N LYS A 211 -34.68 -33.10 -4.71
CA LYS A 211 -34.29 -33.87 -5.90
C LYS A 211 -33.74 -32.95 -7.00
N PRO A 212 -32.89 -33.45 -7.92
CA PRO A 212 -32.47 -32.70 -9.08
C PRO A 212 -33.65 -32.06 -9.84
N GLY A 213 -33.51 -30.80 -10.22
CA GLY A 213 -34.56 -29.99 -10.86
C GLY A 213 -35.42 -29.15 -9.91
N ASP A 214 -35.36 -29.37 -8.60
CA ASP A 214 -36.09 -28.54 -7.63
C ASP A 214 -35.55 -27.10 -7.62
N ARG A 215 -36.46 -26.11 -7.57
CA ARG A 215 -36.12 -24.69 -7.47
C ARG A 215 -35.94 -24.29 -6.01
N VAL A 216 -34.74 -23.84 -5.65
CA VAL A 216 -34.33 -23.62 -4.26
C VAL A 216 -33.64 -22.27 -4.05
N MET A 217 -33.71 -21.78 -2.83
CA MET A 217 -32.92 -20.66 -2.30
C MET A 217 -32.16 -21.12 -1.06
N LEU A 218 -31.04 -20.47 -0.77
CA LEU A 218 -30.13 -20.89 0.29
C LEU A 218 -29.34 -19.73 0.90
N MET A 219 -28.83 -19.97 2.10
CA MET A 219 -27.83 -19.14 2.77
C MET A 219 -26.54 -19.94 2.94
N GLN A 220 -25.52 -19.64 2.15
CA GLN A 220 -24.23 -20.34 2.13
C GLN A 220 -23.15 -19.42 1.54
N GLU A 221 -21.92 -19.55 2.01
CA GLU A 221 -20.77 -18.84 1.43
C GLU A 221 -20.43 -19.37 0.02
N GLY A 222 -19.95 -18.51 -0.86
CA GLY A 222 -19.59 -18.87 -2.24
C GLY A 222 -20.77 -18.79 -3.22
N CYS A 223 -21.87 -18.14 -2.86
CA CYS A 223 -23.01 -17.97 -3.76
C CYS A 223 -22.73 -17.05 -4.96
N PHE A 224 -21.61 -16.31 -5.00
CA PHE A 224 -21.17 -15.64 -6.24
C PHE A 224 -20.39 -16.62 -7.11
N GLY A 225 -21.06 -17.67 -7.59
CA GLY A 225 -20.46 -18.73 -8.40
C GLY A 225 -21.50 -19.41 -9.28
N SER A 226 -21.07 -20.27 -10.19
CA SER A 226 -22.00 -21.05 -11.02
C SER A 226 -22.71 -22.15 -10.24
N THR A 227 -22.06 -22.68 -9.20
CA THR A 227 -22.52 -23.83 -8.42
C THR A 227 -22.07 -23.68 -6.98
N VAL A 228 -22.88 -24.17 -6.05
CA VAL A 228 -22.54 -24.22 -4.63
C VAL A 228 -23.03 -25.53 -4.00
N LYS A 229 -22.23 -26.10 -3.09
CA LYS A 229 -22.63 -27.21 -2.25
C LYS A 229 -22.98 -26.70 -0.86
N ALA A 230 -24.14 -27.09 -0.36
CA ALA A 230 -24.63 -26.69 0.95
C ALA A 230 -25.28 -27.87 1.67
N PRO A 231 -25.13 -28.00 3.00
CA PRO A 231 -25.91 -28.97 3.78
C PRO A 231 -27.42 -28.78 3.56
N GLU A 232 -28.18 -29.88 3.56
CA GLU A 232 -29.63 -29.90 3.34
C GLU A 232 -30.37 -28.86 4.21
N GLY A 233 -29.94 -28.68 5.46
CA GLY A 233 -30.52 -27.74 6.41
C GLY A 233 -30.47 -26.26 5.99
N LEU A 234 -29.56 -25.87 5.09
CA LEU A 234 -29.38 -24.49 4.62
C LEU A 234 -30.16 -24.16 3.34
N VAL A 235 -30.87 -25.15 2.78
CA VAL A 235 -31.56 -25.04 1.49
C VAL A 235 -33.07 -25.14 1.69
N ARG A 236 -33.85 -24.32 0.96
CA ARG A 236 -35.32 -24.31 1.00
C ARG A 236 -35.93 -24.06 -0.38
N ARG A 237 -37.12 -24.61 -0.62
CA ARG A 237 -37.85 -24.40 -1.89
C ARG A 237 -38.26 -22.95 -2.04
N ILE A 238 -38.15 -22.45 -3.27
CA ILE A 238 -38.66 -21.12 -3.63
C ILE A 238 -40.20 -21.15 -3.59
N PRO A 239 -40.87 -20.17 -2.95
CA PRO A 239 -42.32 -20.04 -3.00
C PRO A 239 -42.86 -19.95 -4.44
N GLU A 240 -44.07 -20.45 -4.66
CA GLU A 240 -44.68 -20.46 -5.98
C GLU A 240 -44.85 -19.03 -6.53
N GLY A 241 -44.57 -18.84 -7.82
CA GLY A 241 -44.68 -17.55 -8.50
C GLY A 241 -43.46 -16.62 -8.39
N TRP A 242 -42.46 -16.92 -7.55
CA TRP A 242 -41.26 -16.09 -7.43
C TRP A 242 -40.21 -16.48 -8.47
N SER A 243 -39.54 -15.49 -9.06
CA SER A 243 -38.34 -15.67 -9.88
C SER A 243 -37.12 -16.01 -9.01
N PHE A 244 -36.03 -16.48 -9.63
CA PHE A 244 -34.76 -16.70 -8.90
C PHE A 244 -34.19 -15.39 -8.35
N ALA A 245 -34.29 -14.29 -9.10
CA ALA A 245 -33.81 -12.99 -8.66
C ALA A 245 -34.58 -12.49 -7.42
N GLU A 246 -35.91 -12.62 -7.41
CA GLU A 246 -36.75 -12.30 -6.26
C GLU A 246 -36.43 -13.18 -5.05
N ALA A 247 -36.28 -14.49 -5.26
CA ALA A 247 -35.93 -15.44 -4.20
C ALA A 247 -34.55 -15.14 -3.59
N ALA A 248 -33.57 -14.73 -4.41
CA ALA A 248 -32.22 -14.37 -3.95
C ALA A 248 -32.19 -13.12 -3.05
N THR A 249 -33.27 -12.33 -3.00
CA THR A 249 -33.35 -11.18 -2.08
C THR A 249 -33.66 -11.56 -0.64
N LEU A 250 -34.14 -12.78 -0.39
CA LEU A 250 -34.84 -13.14 0.85
C LEU A 250 -33.96 -13.74 1.96
N PRO A 251 -33.08 -14.74 1.73
CA PRO A 251 -32.47 -15.54 2.78
C PRO A 251 -31.91 -14.74 3.97
N ILE A 252 -30.94 -13.86 3.73
CA ILE A 252 -30.24 -13.14 4.79
C ILE A 252 -31.15 -12.14 5.48
N VAL A 253 -31.84 -11.28 4.72
CA VAL A 253 -32.65 -10.19 5.29
C VAL A 253 -33.91 -10.73 5.97
N GLY A 254 -34.55 -11.74 5.39
CA GLY A 254 -35.73 -12.40 5.93
C GLY A 254 -35.43 -13.16 7.21
N LEU A 255 -34.38 -13.98 7.22
CA LEU A 255 -33.94 -14.67 8.44
C LEU A 255 -33.50 -13.69 9.52
N THR A 256 -32.79 -12.62 9.15
CA THR A 256 -32.38 -11.58 10.12
C THR A 256 -33.60 -11.00 10.79
N VAL A 257 -34.64 -10.61 10.03
CA VAL A 257 -35.85 -10.01 10.57
C VAL A 257 -36.65 -10.98 11.42
N VAL A 258 -36.84 -12.24 10.99
CA VAL A 258 -37.54 -13.24 11.81
C VAL A 258 -36.76 -13.52 13.09
N TYR A 259 -35.44 -13.73 13.01
CA TYR A 259 -34.64 -13.98 14.20
C TYR A 259 -34.66 -12.81 15.19
N THR A 260 -34.51 -11.59 14.68
CA THR A 260 -34.43 -10.39 15.51
C THR A 260 -35.78 -9.94 16.07
N LEU A 261 -36.80 -9.80 15.23
CA LEU A 261 -38.07 -9.20 15.61
C LEU A 261 -39.10 -10.22 16.13
N ASP A 262 -39.12 -11.45 15.60
CA ASP A 262 -40.03 -12.50 16.04
C ASP A 262 -39.49 -13.22 17.29
N LEU A 263 -38.26 -13.74 17.21
CA LEU A 263 -37.73 -14.65 18.23
C LEU A 263 -37.08 -13.91 19.41
N LEU A 264 -36.23 -12.92 19.15
CA LEU A 264 -35.51 -12.19 20.20
C LEU A 264 -36.37 -11.07 20.81
N ALA A 265 -36.76 -10.08 19.99
CA ALA A 265 -37.54 -8.95 20.46
C ALA A 265 -39.00 -9.32 20.74
N ARG A 266 -39.54 -10.36 20.11
CA ARG A 266 -40.95 -10.78 20.24
C ARG A 266 -41.91 -9.62 20.04
N LEU A 267 -41.74 -8.90 18.94
CA LEU A 267 -42.54 -7.72 18.59
C LEU A 267 -44.04 -8.08 18.60
N GLN A 268 -44.84 -7.29 19.32
CA GLN A 268 -46.27 -7.49 19.49
C GLN A 268 -47.07 -6.46 18.68
N PRO A 269 -48.34 -6.78 18.33
CA PRO A 269 -49.27 -5.79 17.78
C PRO A 269 -49.39 -4.57 18.69
N GLY A 270 -49.35 -3.37 18.10
CA GLY A 270 -49.48 -2.09 18.81
C GLY A 270 -48.20 -1.53 19.44
N GLU A 271 -47.10 -2.30 19.48
CA GLU A 271 -45.79 -1.78 19.92
C GLU A 271 -45.16 -0.86 18.88
N THR A 272 -44.29 0.05 19.33
CA THR A 272 -43.54 0.97 18.45
C THR A 272 -42.13 0.42 18.19
N LEU A 273 -41.82 0.19 16.91
CA LEU A 273 -40.51 -0.21 16.41
C LEU A 273 -39.78 0.99 15.78
N LEU A 274 -38.55 1.26 16.20
CA LEU A 274 -37.61 2.14 15.50
C LEU A 274 -36.66 1.29 14.62
N VAL A 275 -36.66 1.54 13.31
CA VAL A 275 -35.78 0.87 12.34
C VAL A 275 -34.80 1.88 11.75
N HIS A 276 -33.51 1.65 11.97
CA HIS A 276 -32.48 2.43 11.29
C HIS A 276 -32.17 1.88 9.89
N GLY A 277 -31.86 2.77 8.95
CA GLY A 277 -31.58 2.38 7.56
C GLY A 277 -32.80 1.81 6.84
N GLY A 278 -33.99 2.38 7.07
CA GLY A 278 -35.28 1.80 6.68
C GLY A 278 -35.43 1.49 5.19
N ALA A 279 -34.75 2.22 4.31
CA ALA A 279 -34.79 2.00 2.85
C ALA A 279 -33.79 0.95 2.32
N GLY A 280 -32.98 0.33 3.20
CA GLY A 280 -32.12 -0.79 2.85
C GLY A 280 -32.85 -2.14 2.92
N GLY A 281 -32.21 -3.22 2.46
CA GLY A 281 -32.84 -4.55 2.41
C GLY A 281 -33.43 -5.03 3.74
N THR A 282 -32.65 -5.02 4.83
CA THR A 282 -33.12 -5.41 6.17
C THR A 282 -34.19 -4.46 6.70
N GLY A 283 -34.05 -3.15 6.46
CA GLY A 283 -35.02 -2.14 6.91
C GLY A 283 -36.39 -2.32 6.26
N LEU A 284 -36.42 -2.52 4.94
CA LEU A 284 -37.65 -2.76 4.18
C LEU A 284 -38.32 -4.08 4.60
N MET A 285 -37.53 -5.12 4.87
CA MET A 285 -38.05 -6.39 5.39
C MET A 285 -38.64 -6.24 6.80
N ALA A 286 -37.98 -5.46 7.66
CA ALA A 286 -38.45 -5.17 9.02
C ALA A 286 -39.75 -4.38 9.01
N ILE A 287 -39.88 -3.39 8.12
CA ILE A 287 -41.11 -2.60 7.93
C ILE A 287 -42.26 -3.51 7.46
N GLN A 288 -42.03 -4.40 6.48
CA GLN A 288 -43.04 -5.35 6.02
C GLN A 288 -43.52 -6.26 7.18
N TYR A 289 -42.58 -6.84 7.92
CA TYR A 289 -42.88 -7.72 9.05
C TYR A 289 -43.66 -6.98 10.16
N ALA A 290 -43.20 -5.80 10.56
CA ALA A 290 -43.86 -4.99 11.60
C ALA A 290 -45.29 -4.60 11.20
N LYS A 291 -45.50 -4.20 9.93
CA LYS A 291 -46.84 -3.88 9.40
C LYS A 291 -47.76 -5.08 9.35
N ALA A 292 -47.26 -6.25 8.96
CA ALA A 292 -48.04 -7.49 8.94
C ALA A 292 -48.54 -7.89 10.34
N ILE A 293 -47.80 -7.54 11.39
CA ILE A 293 -48.17 -7.79 12.80
C ILE A 293 -49.03 -6.67 13.40
N GLY A 294 -49.06 -5.49 12.78
CA GLY A 294 -49.78 -4.33 13.30
C GLY A 294 -49.00 -3.53 14.35
N ALA A 295 -47.67 -3.53 14.28
CA ALA A 295 -46.81 -2.63 15.05
C ALA A 295 -46.72 -1.25 14.38
N ARG A 296 -46.50 -0.20 15.18
CA ARG A 296 -46.20 1.16 14.69
C ARG A 296 -44.72 1.23 14.33
N VAL A 297 -44.38 1.83 13.20
CA VAL A 297 -43.02 1.88 12.67
C VAL A 297 -42.53 3.31 12.54
N ILE A 298 -41.40 3.59 13.17
CA ILE A 298 -40.60 4.79 12.94
C ILE A 298 -39.34 4.33 12.21
N ALA A 299 -38.95 5.01 11.13
CA ALA A 299 -37.77 4.64 10.36
C ALA A 299 -36.85 5.83 10.09
N THR A 300 -35.55 5.57 9.97
CA THR A 300 -34.58 6.60 9.54
C THR A 300 -34.00 6.31 8.16
N ALA A 301 -33.77 7.37 7.38
CA ALA A 301 -33.09 7.30 6.10
C ALA A 301 -32.34 8.59 5.75
N GLY A 302 -31.17 8.45 5.10
CA GLY A 302 -30.22 9.55 4.91
C GLY A 302 -30.40 10.42 3.66
N SER A 303 -31.26 10.03 2.71
CA SER A 303 -31.56 10.83 1.50
C SER A 303 -33.05 11.04 1.34
N GLU A 304 -33.45 12.08 0.61
CA GLU A 304 -34.87 12.40 0.44
C GLU A 304 -35.61 11.35 -0.39
N GLU A 305 -34.97 10.80 -1.43
CA GLU A 305 -35.54 9.74 -2.27
C GLU A 305 -35.83 8.47 -1.46
N LYS A 306 -34.98 8.18 -0.47
CA LYS A 306 -35.20 7.07 0.47
C LYS A 306 -36.34 7.35 1.43
N ARG A 307 -36.48 8.60 1.89
CA ARG A 307 -37.60 9.01 2.75
C ARG A 307 -38.92 9.00 1.97
N ASP A 308 -38.92 9.36 0.69
CA ASP A 308 -40.09 9.21 -0.19
C ASP A 308 -40.54 7.76 -0.32
N LEU A 309 -39.60 6.82 -0.47
CA LEU A 309 -39.92 5.39 -0.45
C LEU A 309 -40.59 4.97 0.87
N LEU A 310 -40.07 5.44 2.01
CA LEU A 310 -40.66 5.15 3.32
C LEU A 310 -42.06 5.75 3.49
N ARG A 311 -42.32 6.95 2.93
CA ARG A 311 -43.66 7.56 2.90
C ARG A 311 -44.63 6.75 2.05
N LEU A 312 -44.19 6.26 0.90
CA LEU A 312 -44.99 5.37 0.03
C LEU A 312 -45.31 4.04 0.72
N LEU A 313 -44.42 3.57 1.59
CA LEU A 313 -44.66 2.40 2.43
C LEU A 313 -45.51 2.71 3.65
N GLU A 314 -46.02 3.94 3.82
CA GLU A 314 -46.87 4.39 4.93
C GLU A 314 -46.23 4.15 6.30
N VAL A 315 -44.92 4.41 6.45
CA VAL A 315 -44.26 4.40 7.76
C VAL A 315 -44.82 5.56 8.62
N ASP A 316 -45.08 5.31 9.90
CA ASP A 316 -45.79 6.25 10.77
C ASP A 316 -45.00 7.54 11.05
N ALA A 317 -43.66 7.45 11.14
CA ALA A 317 -42.77 8.60 11.24
C ALA A 317 -41.41 8.33 10.60
N ILE A 318 -40.81 9.38 10.02
CA ILE A 318 -39.56 9.28 9.26
C ILE A 318 -38.60 10.40 9.69
N SER A 319 -37.36 10.03 10.01
CA SER A 319 -36.29 10.95 10.42
C SER A 319 -35.01 10.77 9.59
N ASP A 320 -34.10 11.73 9.66
CA ASP A 320 -32.78 11.63 9.03
C ASP A 320 -31.86 10.67 9.80
N SER A 321 -31.24 9.71 9.08
CA SER A 321 -30.29 8.76 9.67
C SER A 321 -28.87 9.32 9.84
N ARG A 322 -28.55 10.48 9.25
CA ARG A 322 -27.21 11.10 9.29
C ARG A 322 -27.04 12.17 10.39
N SER A 323 -28.13 12.51 11.07
CA SER A 323 -28.19 13.52 12.12
C SER A 323 -28.56 12.87 13.46
N LEU A 324 -28.11 13.42 14.59
CA LEU A 324 -28.60 13.00 15.91
C LEU A 324 -29.99 13.58 16.24
N SER A 325 -30.55 14.43 15.36
CA SER A 325 -31.87 15.05 15.56
C SER A 325 -33.02 14.04 15.62
N PHE A 326 -32.85 12.84 15.02
CA PHE A 326 -33.87 11.79 15.07
C PHE A 326 -34.28 11.46 16.51
N ALA A 327 -33.37 11.57 17.49
CA ALA A 327 -33.70 11.26 18.88
C ALA A 327 -34.75 12.23 19.45
N ALA A 328 -34.64 13.52 19.14
CA ALA A 328 -35.64 14.52 19.54
C ALA A 328 -36.96 14.33 18.77
N GLU A 329 -36.87 14.04 17.47
CA GLU A 329 -38.03 13.81 16.60
C GLU A 329 -38.83 12.57 17.02
N VAL A 330 -38.14 11.45 17.34
CA VAL A 330 -38.76 10.23 17.87
C VAL A 330 -39.44 10.51 19.21
N ARG A 331 -38.80 11.27 20.11
CA ARG A 331 -39.44 11.68 21.38
C ARG A 331 -40.68 12.52 21.13
N ALA A 332 -40.63 13.47 20.20
CA ALA A 332 -41.80 14.29 19.87
C ALA A 332 -42.95 13.44 19.31
N PHE A 333 -42.66 12.49 18.41
CA PHE A 333 -43.67 11.60 17.83
C PHE A 333 -44.28 10.61 18.84
N THR A 334 -43.55 10.30 19.91
CA THR A 334 -43.96 9.34 20.95
C THR A 334 -44.43 10.03 22.23
N ASP A 335 -44.71 11.33 22.20
CA ASP A 335 -45.09 12.14 23.37
C ASP A 335 -44.11 12.00 24.56
N GLY A 336 -42.82 11.85 24.23
CA GLY A 336 -41.73 11.66 25.18
C GLY A 336 -41.55 10.23 25.68
N ALA A 337 -42.45 9.30 25.33
CA ALA A 337 -42.44 7.93 25.85
C ALA A 337 -41.30 7.07 25.27
N GLY A 338 -40.82 7.35 24.06
CA GLY A 338 -39.82 6.53 23.38
C GLY A 338 -40.43 5.34 22.63
N VAL A 339 -39.64 4.30 22.38
CA VAL A 339 -40.00 3.12 21.56
C VAL A 339 -39.85 1.80 22.30
N ASP A 340 -40.62 0.78 21.91
CA ASP A 340 -40.61 -0.53 22.56
C ASP A 340 -39.49 -1.43 22.04
N VAL A 341 -39.19 -1.33 20.73
CA VAL A 341 -38.11 -2.07 20.08
C VAL A 341 -37.27 -1.13 19.21
N VAL A 342 -35.96 -1.29 19.26
CA VAL A 342 -35.03 -0.67 18.29
C VAL A 342 -34.33 -1.78 17.51
N LEU A 343 -34.41 -1.73 16.18
CA LEU A 343 -33.54 -2.49 15.28
C LEU A 343 -32.45 -1.55 14.77
N ASN A 344 -31.28 -1.60 15.42
CA ASN A 344 -30.19 -0.67 15.20
C ASN A 344 -29.16 -1.20 14.19
N SER A 345 -28.73 -0.31 13.29
CA SER A 345 -27.59 -0.51 12.39
C SER A 345 -26.63 0.69 12.37
N LEU A 346 -26.85 1.69 13.23
CA LEU A 346 -25.99 2.88 13.34
C LEU A 346 -24.91 2.66 14.40
N ALA A 347 -23.83 3.43 14.34
CA ALA A 347 -22.67 3.28 15.22
C ALA A 347 -22.45 4.47 16.17
N GLY A 348 -21.68 4.26 17.24
CA GLY A 348 -21.19 5.30 18.14
C GLY A 348 -22.29 6.14 18.81
N ALA A 349 -22.22 7.47 18.68
CA ALA A 349 -23.15 8.39 19.35
C ALA A 349 -24.62 8.16 18.94
N ALA A 350 -24.86 7.73 17.70
CA ALA A 350 -26.21 7.44 17.22
C ALA A 350 -26.78 6.15 17.85
N MET A 351 -25.96 5.11 18.05
CA MET A 351 -26.36 3.89 18.78
C MET A 351 -26.76 4.24 20.22
N LEU A 352 -25.93 5.03 20.92
CA LEU A 352 -26.22 5.45 22.29
C LEU A 352 -27.49 6.29 22.39
N ALA A 353 -27.67 7.25 21.47
CA ALA A 353 -28.89 8.04 21.40
C ALA A 353 -30.13 7.16 21.16
N SER A 354 -29.99 6.09 20.38
CA SER A 354 -31.07 5.13 20.11
C SER A 354 -31.40 4.28 21.33
N LEU A 355 -30.39 3.88 22.10
CA LEU A 355 -30.57 3.13 23.35
C LEU A 355 -31.33 3.97 24.39
N ASP A 356 -31.07 5.28 24.45
CA ASP A 356 -31.78 6.22 25.33
C ASP A 356 -33.25 6.46 24.94
N LEU A 357 -33.67 6.02 23.75
CA LEU A 357 -35.08 6.09 23.29
C LEU A 357 -35.89 4.86 23.71
N VAL A 358 -35.25 3.81 24.24
CA VAL A 358 -35.93 2.57 24.60
C VAL A 358 -36.74 2.77 25.88
N LYS A 359 -38.03 2.42 25.82
CA LYS A 359 -38.94 2.41 26.96
C LYS A 359 -38.47 1.44 28.06
N PRO A 360 -38.93 1.60 29.31
CA PRO A 360 -38.85 0.53 30.29
C PRO A 360 -39.43 -0.78 29.73
N PHE A 361 -38.74 -1.90 29.98
CA PHE A 361 -39.03 -3.23 29.42
C PHE A 361 -38.86 -3.36 27.90
N GLY A 362 -38.31 -2.35 27.24
CA GLY A 362 -38.03 -2.36 25.80
C GLY A 362 -36.84 -3.22 25.41
N ARG A 363 -36.67 -3.45 24.10
CA ARG A 363 -35.67 -4.36 23.53
C ARG A 363 -34.84 -3.65 22.48
N PHE A 364 -33.53 -3.62 22.70
CA PHE A 364 -32.56 -3.08 21.75
C PHE A 364 -31.89 -4.23 21.01
N VAL A 365 -32.01 -4.25 19.69
CA VAL A 365 -31.41 -5.28 18.83
C VAL A 365 -30.36 -4.64 17.94
N GLU A 366 -29.10 -4.95 18.23
CA GLU A 366 -27.92 -4.49 17.52
C GLU A 366 -27.54 -5.49 16.41
N ILE A 367 -27.66 -5.06 15.15
CA ILE A 367 -27.17 -5.81 13.98
C ILE A 367 -25.90 -5.18 13.37
N GLY A 368 -25.49 -4.01 13.84
CA GLY A 368 -24.23 -3.38 13.50
C GLY A 368 -23.05 -4.05 14.21
N LYS A 369 -21.95 -4.23 13.48
CA LYS A 369 -20.75 -4.91 14.03
C LYS A 369 -19.70 -3.98 14.60
N ARG A 370 -19.64 -2.74 14.12
CA ARG A 370 -18.54 -1.79 14.37
C ARG A 370 -18.28 -1.56 15.87
N ASP A 371 -19.31 -1.23 16.65
CA ASP A 371 -19.15 -0.95 18.09
C ASP A 371 -18.82 -2.20 18.91
N VAL A 372 -19.35 -3.36 18.50
CA VAL A 372 -19.07 -4.66 19.15
C VAL A 372 -17.62 -5.08 18.90
N GLU A 373 -17.14 -4.98 17.65
CA GLU A 373 -15.75 -5.31 17.27
C GLU A 373 -14.73 -4.33 17.87
N ALA A 374 -15.08 -3.05 17.96
CA ALA A 374 -14.25 -2.03 18.62
C ALA A 374 -14.27 -2.13 20.16
N ASN A 375 -15.01 -3.08 20.73
CA ASN A 375 -15.21 -3.26 22.16
C ASN A 375 -15.63 -1.96 22.88
N HIS A 376 -16.55 -1.21 22.25
CA HIS A 376 -17.06 0.02 22.84
C HIS A 376 -17.86 -0.26 24.12
N ARG A 377 -17.66 0.58 25.13
CA ARG A 377 -18.34 0.42 26.43
C ARG A 377 -19.83 0.74 26.30
N LEU A 378 -20.67 -0.23 26.65
CA LEU A 378 -22.12 -0.04 26.78
C LEU A 378 -22.45 0.67 28.10
N ASN A 379 -23.28 1.71 28.04
CA ASN A 379 -23.79 2.37 29.25
C ASN A 379 -24.83 1.50 29.95
N LEU A 380 -24.42 0.75 30.97
CA LEU A 380 -25.29 -0.16 31.72
C LEU A 380 -26.45 0.55 32.45
N LYS A 381 -26.39 1.86 32.65
CA LYS A 381 -27.48 2.62 33.29
C LYS A 381 -28.79 2.52 32.51
N ALA A 382 -28.74 2.39 31.18
CA ALA A 382 -29.93 2.19 30.37
C ALA A 382 -30.69 0.89 30.72
N LEU A 383 -30.00 -0.12 31.27
CA LEU A 383 -30.57 -1.42 31.64
C LEU A 383 -31.33 -1.39 32.97
N GLU A 384 -31.22 -0.32 33.76
CA GLU A 384 -31.94 -0.14 35.04
C GLU A 384 -33.47 -0.20 34.86
N ASN A 385 -33.96 0.17 33.68
CA ASN A 385 -35.39 0.15 33.33
C ASN A 385 -35.87 -1.20 32.77
N ASN A 386 -35.20 -2.32 33.10
CA ASN A 386 -35.49 -3.66 32.56
C ASN A 386 -35.37 -3.75 31.03
N VAL A 387 -34.54 -2.91 30.42
CA VAL A 387 -34.24 -2.99 28.98
C VAL A 387 -33.42 -4.24 28.69
N SER A 388 -33.74 -4.94 27.59
CA SER A 388 -32.93 -6.06 27.09
C SER A 388 -32.09 -5.60 25.89
N PHE A 389 -30.83 -6.03 25.84
CA PHE A 389 -29.91 -5.74 24.73
C PHE A 389 -29.48 -7.05 24.06
N HIS A 390 -29.67 -7.12 22.73
CA HIS A 390 -29.29 -8.27 21.92
C HIS A 390 -28.28 -7.85 20.85
N ALA A 391 -27.04 -8.35 20.93
CA ALA A 391 -26.09 -8.28 19.81
C ALA A 391 -26.27 -9.50 18.90
N VAL A 392 -26.46 -9.28 17.60
CA VAL A 392 -26.86 -10.33 16.66
C VAL A 392 -25.92 -10.45 15.48
N ASP A 393 -25.43 -11.68 15.25
CA ASP A 393 -24.80 -12.09 14.01
C ASP A 393 -25.44 -13.40 13.52
N LEU A 394 -26.23 -13.29 12.44
CA LEU A 394 -26.95 -14.42 11.86
C LEU A 394 -26.02 -15.53 11.35
N THR A 395 -24.78 -15.20 10.98
CA THR A 395 -23.87 -16.15 10.31
C THR A 395 -23.32 -17.23 11.24
N PHE A 396 -23.39 -17.03 12.57
CA PHE A 396 -23.08 -18.08 13.55
C PHE A 396 -24.24 -19.05 13.81
N LEU A 397 -25.49 -18.62 13.53
CA LEU A 397 -26.69 -19.38 13.87
C LEU A 397 -26.71 -20.81 13.29
N PRO A 398 -26.43 -21.05 11.99
CA PRO A 398 -26.47 -22.40 11.45
C PRO A 398 -25.42 -23.34 12.05
N GLN A 399 -24.26 -22.82 12.46
CA GLN A 399 -23.17 -23.63 13.03
C GLN A 399 -23.37 -23.91 14.52
N GLN A 400 -23.83 -22.91 15.27
CA GLN A 400 -23.93 -22.97 16.73
C GLN A 400 -25.28 -23.50 17.22
N ARG A 401 -26.37 -23.23 16.47
CA ARG A 401 -27.76 -23.58 16.81
C ARG A 401 -28.56 -23.96 15.56
N PRO A 402 -28.21 -25.07 14.88
CA PRO A 402 -28.88 -25.52 13.65
C PRO A 402 -30.38 -25.79 13.85
N ASP A 403 -30.80 -26.18 15.05
CA ASP A 403 -32.19 -26.34 15.46
C ASP A 403 -32.97 -25.03 15.36
N LEU A 404 -32.39 -23.95 15.91
CA LEU A 404 -32.98 -22.62 15.92
C LEU A 404 -32.94 -21.98 14.52
N PHE A 405 -31.89 -22.23 13.76
CA PHE A 405 -31.79 -21.79 12.37
C PHE A 405 -32.93 -22.39 11.52
N THR A 406 -33.13 -23.70 11.63
CA THR A 406 -34.20 -24.42 10.92
C THR A 406 -35.58 -23.87 11.28
N ALA A 407 -35.85 -23.68 12.58
CA ALA A 407 -37.12 -23.11 13.06
C ALA A 407 -37.34 -21.66 12.58
N THR A 408 -36.28 -20.85 12.53
CA THR A 408 -36.33 -19.47 11.98
C THR A 408 -36.72 -19.49 10.51
N TRP A 409 -36.16 -20.43 9.74
CA TRP A 409 -36.48 -20.57 8.34
C TRP A 409 -37.94 -21.00 8.11
N ASP A 410 -38.43 -21.97 8.88
CA ASP A 410 -39.80 -22.46 8.72
C ASP A 410 -40.83 -21.37 9.01
N ARG A 411 -40.55 -20.49 9.99
CA ARG A 411 -41.35 -19.28 10.23
C ARG A 411 -41.30 -18.30 9.07
N LEU A 412 -40.13 -18.05 8.50
CA LEU A 412 -39.99 -17.18 7.32
C LEU A 412 -40.82 -17.70 6.15
N ILE A 413 -40.77 -19.00 5.88
CA ILE A 413 -41.55 -19.62 4.78
C ILE A 413 -43.05 -19.52 5.05
N ALA A 414 -43.50 -19.70 6.29
CA ALA A 414 -44.90 -19.52 6.65
C ALA A 414 -45.39 -18.07 6.39
N LEU A 415 -44.56 -17.07 6.70
CA LEU A 415 -44.85 -15.65 6.43
C LEU A 415 -44.88 -15.32 4.93
N CYS A 416 -44.03 -15.98 4.13
CA CYS A 416 -44.09 -15.87 2.67
C CYS A 416 -45.38 -16.51 2.14
N ALA A 417 -45.74 -17.69 2.64
CA ALA A 417 -46.95 -18.41 2.22
C ALA A 417 -48.25 -17.66 2.56
N SER A 418 -48.29 -16.95 3.69
CA SER A 418 -49.44 -16.10 4.06
C SER A 418 -49.48 -14.76 3.30
N GLY A 419 -48.44 -14.45 2.53
CA GLY A 419 -48.29 -13.17 1.81
C GLY A 419 -47.92 -11.98 2.71
N ALA A 420 -47.56 -12.23 3.98
CA ALA A 420 -47.10 -11.23 4.93
C ALA A 420 -45.70 -10.71 4.59
N ILE A 421 -44.84 -11.57 4.03
CA ILE A 421 -43.55 -11.21 3.47
C ILE A 421 -43.57 -11.42 1.96
N ARG A 422 -43.14 -10.40 1.21
CA ARG A 422 -43.04 -10.43 -0.26
C ARG A 422 -41.59 -10.12 -0.70
N PRO A 423 -41.22 -10.41 -1.96
CA PRO A 423 -39.92 -10.04 -2.47
C PRO A 423 -39.64 -8.55 -2.33
N LEU A 424 -38.38 -8.20 -2.06
CA LEU A 424 -37.97 -6.81 -1.97
C LEU A 424 -37.80 -6.19 -3.36
N PRO A 425 -37.94 -4.85 -3.49
CA PRO A 425 -37.45 -4.15 -4.68
C PRO A 425 -35.98 -4.51 -4.94
N LEU A 426 -35.69 -4.89 -6.17
CA LEU A 426 -34.37 -5.37 -6.55
C LEU A 426 -33.82 -4.68 -7.80
N ARG A 427 -32.51 -4.62 -7.89
CA ARG A 427 -31.78 -4.25 -9.11
C ARG A 427 -30.81 -5.36 -9.49
N THR A 428 -30.95 -5.86 -10.72
CA THR A 428 -30.12 -6.95 -11.23
C THR A 428 -28.86 -6.42 -11.90
N TYR A 429 -27.76 -7.11 -11.67
CA TYR A 429 -26.46 -6.93 -12.30
C TYR A 429 -26.00 -8.25 -12.89
N ARG A 430 -25.21 -8.19 -13.95
CA ARG A 430 -24.46 -9.35 -14.47
C ARG A 430 -23.19 -9.55 -13.65
N LEU A 431 -22.50 -10.68 -13.82
CA LEU A 431 -21.25 -10.94 -13.09
C LEU A 431 -20.14 -9.92 -13.40
N ASP A 432 -20.05 -9.46 -14.65
CA ASP A 432 -19.14 -8.37 -15.07
C ASP A 432 -19.42 -7.05 -14.30
N GLY A 433 -20.68 -6.78 -13.98
CA GLY A 433 -21.13 -5.66 -13.16
C GLY A 433 -21.00 -5.83 -11.65
N LEU A 434 -20.44 -6.94 -11.14
CA LEU A 434 -20.34 -7.20 -9.70
C LEU A 434 -19.60 -6.08 -8.94
N ARG A 435 -18.49 -5.58 -9.50
CA ARG A 435 -17.71 -4.49 -8.88
C ARG A 435 -18.53 -3.21 -8.75
N GLU A 436 -19.28 -2.86 -9.81
CA GLU A 436 -20.17 -1.71 -9.80
C GLU A 436 -21.29 -1.87 -8.76
N ALA A 437 -21.88 -3.07 -8.68
CA ALA A 437 -22.92 -3.36 -7.70
C ALA A 437 -22.41 -3.23 -6.25
N LEU A 438 -21.21 -3.74 -5.95
CA LEU A 438 -20.59 -3.61 -4.63
C LEU A 438 -20.26 -2.15 -4.29
N ARG A 439 -19.73 -1.35 -5.23
CA ARG A 439 -19.50 0.10 -5.03
C ARG A 439 -20.79 0.88 -4.82
N LEU A 440 -21.86 0.54 -5.56
CA LEU A 440 -23.16 1.16 -5.36
C LEU A 440 -23.70 0.88 -3.95
N MET A 441 -23.55 -0.36 -3.46
CA MET A 441 -23.90 -0.75 -2.09
C MET A 441 -23.05 -0.03 -1.05
N GLN A 442 -21.73 0.07 -1.28
CA GLN A 442 -20.76 0.75 -0.42
C GLN A 442 -21.11 2.22 -0.22
N SER A 443 -21.42 2.96 -1.30
CA SER A 443 -21.86 4.37 -1.22
C SER A 443 -23.22 4.56 -0.53
N GLY A 444 -23.89 3.46 -0.19
CA GLY A 444 -25.21 3.46 0.43
C GLY A 444 -26.31 4.01 -0.48
N ARG A 445 -26.08 4.29 -1.77
CA ARG A 445 -27.07 4.91 -2.67
C ARG A 445 -28.13 3.97 -3.23
N HIS A 446 -27.95 2.65 -3.07
CA HIS A 446 -28.96 1.68 -3.49
C HIS A 446 -30.28 1.78 -2.70
N LEU A 447 -31.36 1.33 -3.35
CA LEU A 447 -32.67 1.08 -2.77
C LEU A 447 -32.94 -0.42 -2.84
N GLY A 448 -33.45 -1.02 -1.77
CA GLY A 448 -33.76 -2.45 -1.77
C GLY A 448 -32.52 -3.35 -1.84
N LYS A 449 -32.59 -4.42 -2.63
CA LYS A 449 -31.53 -5.43 -2.77
C LYS A 449 -30.87 -5.36 -4.14
N LEU A 450 -29.56 -5.60 -4.18
CA LEU A 450 -28.84 -5.84 -5.43
C LEU A 450 -28.71 -7.35 -5.64
N VAL A 451 -28.87 -7.80 -6.87
CA VAL A 451 -28.87 -9.23 -7.22
C VAL A 451 -27.95 -9.45 -8.43
N LEU A 452 -27.11 -10.48 -8.39
CA LEU A 452 -26.36 -10.96 -9.54
C LEU A 452 -27.21 -11.95 -10.34
N ASP A 453 -27.25 -11.79 -11.65
CA ASP A 453 -27.67 -12.79 -12.62
C ASP A 453 -26.46 -13.63 -13.00
N LEU A 454 -26.51 -14.91 -12.64
CA LEU A 454 -25.44 -15.89 -12.83
C LEU A 454 -25.69 -16.78 -14.05
N THR A 455 -26.78 -16.55 -14.79
CA THR A 455 -27.14 -17.34 -15.97
C THR A 455 -26.27 -17.00 -17.18
N ILE A 456 -25.56 -15.88 -17.16
CA ILE A 456 -24.74 -15.43 -18.28
C ILE A 456 -23.25 -15.51 -17.90
N PRO A 457 -22.43 -16.31 -18.61
CA PRO A 457 -21.04 -16.56 -18.24
C PRO A 457 -20.17 -15.30 -18.24
N SER A 458 -19.16 -15.28 -17.36
CA SER A 458 -18.04 -14.33 -17.47
C SER A 458 -17.20 -14.63 -18.70
N ARG A 459 -16.69 -13.58 -19.35
CA ARG A 459 -15.67 -13.71 -20.40
C ARG A 459 -14.26 -13.95 -19.84
N GLU A 460 -14.05 -13.61 -18.57
CA GLU A 460 -12.77 -13.71 -17.87
C GLU A 460 -12.94 -14.66 -16.69
N ILE A 461 -12.59 -15.92 -16.90
CA ILE A 461 -12.48 -16.93 -15.82
C ILE A 461 -10.99 -17.29 -15.72
N MET A 462 -10.39 -16.97 -14.58
CA MET A 462 -8.99 -17.35 -14.32
C MET A 462 -8.92 -18.87 -14.18
N PRO A 463 -8.05 -19.56 -14.95
CA PRO A 463 -7.87 -21.00 -14.80
C PRO A 463 -7.28 -21.33 -13.43
N LEU A 464 -7.52 -22.56 -12.97
CA LEU A 464 -6.88 -23.08 -11.76
C LEU A 464 -5.35 -23.03 -11.89
N PRO A 465 -4.61 -22.79 -10.77
CA PRO A 465 -3.18 -22.96 -10.77
C PRO A 465 -2.85 -24.38 -11.25
N LYS A 466 -1.95 -24.51 -12.23
CA LYS A 466 -1.48 -25.84 -12.65
C LYS A 466 -0.80 -26.51 -11.45
N PRO A 467 -1.01 -27.82 -11.22
CA PRO A 467 -0.22 -28.54 -10.23
C PRO A 467 1.27 -28.40 -10.56
N PRO A 468 2.16 -28.33 -9.55
CA PRO A 468 3.58 -28.12 -9.77
C PRO A 468 4.16 -29.22 -10.68
N ARG A 469 4.93 -28.82 -11.69
CA ARG A 469 5.60 -29.73 -12.61
C ARG A 469 6.58 -30.63 -11.85
N THR A 470 6.54 -31.92 -12.14
CA THR A 470 7.55 -32.86 -11.64
C THR A 470 8.37 -33.39 -12.80
N PHE A 471 9.69 -33.21 -12.76
CA PHE A 471 10.61 -33.79 -13.73
C PHE A 471 10.86 -35.27 -13.45
N ALA A 472 11.12 -36.03 -14.50
CA ALA A 472 11.40 -37.46 -14.39
C ALA A 472 12.59 -37.71 -13.46
N ALA A 473 12.43 -38.61 -12.50
CA ALA A 473 13.53 -39.06 -11.66
C ALA A 473 14.54 -39.93 -12.44
N GLU A 474 14.12 -40.52 -13.56
CA GLU A 474 14.92 -41.42 -14.39
C GLU A 474 15.58 -40.69 -15.58
N GLY A 475 16.89 -40.89 -15.73
CA GLY A 475 17.72 -40.31 -16.79
C GLY A 475 18.51 -39.08 -16.34
N VAL A 476 19.29 -38.49 -17.26
CA VAL A 476 20.17 -37.34 -16.97
C VAL A 476 19.64 -36.07 -17.60
N HIS A 477 19.54 -35.01 -16.81
CA HIS A 477 19.25 -33.66 -17.27
C HIS A 477 20.55 -32.92 -17.57
N LEU A 478 20.82 -32.67 -18.85
CA LEU A 478 22.09 -32.13 -19.33
C LEU A 478 22.01 -30.62 -19.55
N ILE A 479 22.86 -29.86 -18.87
CA ILE A 479 22.93 -28.39 -18.98
C ILE A 479 24.32 -27.98 -19.48
N THR A 480 24.40 -27.51 -20.73
CA THR A 480 25.65 -26.95 -21.26
C THR A 480 25.80 -25.49 -20.88
N GLY A 481 27.01 -25.06 -20.52
CA GLY A 481 27.15 -23.79 -19.80
C GLY A 481 26.63 -23.90 -18.36
N GLY A 482 26.49 -25.12 -17.82
CA GLY A 482 25.84 -25.41 -16.54
C GLY A 482 26.53 -24.81 -15.32
N LEU A 483 27.81 -24.42 -15.45
CA LEU A 483 28.56 -23.72 -14.40
C LEU A 483 28.47 -22.18 -14.48
N GLY A 484 27.69 -21.65 -15.43
CA GLY A 484 27.36 -20.23 -15.51
C GLY A 484 26.18 -19.86 -14.59
N GLY A 485 25.98 -18.56 -14.35
CA GLY A 485 24.96 -18.07 -13.41
C GLY A 485 23.53 -18.57 -13.73
N ILE A 486 23.12 -18.54 -15.00
CA ILE A 486 21.82 -19.06 -15.44
C ILE A 486 21.76 -20.59 -15.29
N GLY A 487 22.81 -21.30 -15.74
CA GLY A 487 22.88 -22.77 -15.68
C GLY A 487 22.75 -23.34 -14.28
N LEU A 488 23.42 -22.73 -13.28
CA LEU A 488 23.36 -23.15 -11.88
C LEU A 488 21.97 -22.93 -11.27
N ARG A 489 21.29 -21.83 -11.61
CA ARG A 489 19.95 -21.52 -11.09
C ARG A 489 18.89 -22.45 -11.69
N ILE A 490 19.03 -22.77 -12.97
CA ILE A 490 18.20 -23.79 -13.65
C ILE A 490 18.42 -25.17 -13.04
N ALA A 491 19.68 -25.56 -12.80
CA ALA A 491 20.01 -26.85 -12.20
C ALA A 491 19.35 -27.02 -10.82
N ARG A 492 19.38 -25.97 -10.00
CA ARG A 492 18.70 -25.96 -8.71
C ARG A 492 17.19 -26.10 -8.85
N TRP A 493 16.58 -25.34 -9.76
CA TRP A 493 15.15 -25.45 -10.04
C TRP A 493 14.76 -26.86 -10.49
N LEU A 494 15.52 -27.48 -11.40
CA LEU A 494 15.28 -28.87 -11.81
C LEU A 494 15.31 -29.84 -10.62
N ALA A 495 16.30 -29.70 -9.72
CA ALA A 495 16.40 -30.54 -8.53
C ALA A 495 15.21 -30.35 -7.58
N GLU A 496 14.80 -29.10 -7.34
CA GLU A 496 13.63 -28.75 -6.51
C GLU A 496 12.32 -29.31 -7.12
N GLN A 497 12.24 -29.40 -8.44
CA GLN A 497 11.10 -29.98 -9.18
C GLN A 497 11.25 -31.49 -9.44
N GLY A 498 12.18 -32.18 -8.76
CA GLY A 498 12.24 -33.65 -8.71
C GLY A 498 13.28 -34.33 -9.61
N ALA A 499 14.04 -33.58 -10.41
CA ALA A 499 15.14 -34.15 -11.20
C ALA A 499 16.22 -34.75 -10.28
N ARG A 500 16.64 -36.00 -10.54
CA ARG A 500 17.58 -36.72 -9.64
C ARG A 500 19.01 -36.79 -10.13
N THR A 501 19.26 -36.62 -11.43
CA THR A 501 20.63 -36.62 -11.98
C THR A 501 20.81 -35.48 -12.96
N ILE A 502 21.73 -34.56 -12.66
CA ILE A 502 21.95 -33.33 -13.43
C ILE A 502 23.41 -33.26 -13.87
N ALA A 503 23.67 -33.20 -15.17
CA ALA A 503 25.00 -33.03 -15.73
C ALA A 503 25.27 -31.57 -16.11
N LEU A 504 26.20 -30.92 -15.41
CA LEU A 504 26.68 -29.57 -15.70
C LEU A 504 27.90 -29.65 -16.60
N VAL A 505 27.73 -29.26 -17.86
CA VAL A 505 28.75 -29.43 -18.91
C VAL A 505 29.45 -28.10 -19.20
N GLY A 506 30.78 -28.11 -19.22
CA GLY A 506 31.57 -26.95 -19.66
C GLY A 506 33.08 -27.20 -19.71
N ARG A 507 33.81 -26.37 -20.45
CA ARG A 507 35.25 -26.55 -20.76
C ARG A 507 36.20 -26.49 -19.57
N SER A 508 35.80 -25.86 -18.48
CA SER A 508 36.70 -25.38 -17.43
C SER A 508 36.59 -26.11 -16.09
N GLY A 509 35.58 -26.97 -15.92
CA GLY A 509 35.22 -27.52 -14.60
C GLY A 509 34.90 -26.43 -13.57
N VAL A 510 34.80 -26.84 -12.30
CA VAL A 510 34.52 -25.96 -11.15
C VAL A 510 35.76 -25.15 -10.80
N LYS A 511 35.66 -23.82 -10.80
CA LYS A 511 36.76 -22.88 -10.57
C LYS A 511 36.59 -21.99 -9.35
N THR A 512 35.36 -21.61 -9.01
CA THR A 512 35.08 -20.63 -7.95
C THR A 512 34.36 -21.26 -6.75
N GLU A 513 34.47 -20.62 -5.59
CA GLU A 513 33.74 -21.04 -4.40
C GLU A 513 32.22 -20.86 -4.56
N GLU A 514 31.79 -19.79 -5.24
CA GLU A 514 30.39 -19.58 -5.63
C GLU A 514 29.80 -20.79 -6.38
N GLN A 515 30.58 -21.38 -7.30
CA GLN A 515 30.15 -22.57 -8.05
C GLN A 515 30.04 -23.80 -7.13
N ARG A 516 30.98 -23.99 -6.18
CA ARG A 516 30.91 -25.08 -5.20
C ARG A 516 29.69 -24.95 -4.30
N THR A 517 29.44 -23.76 -3.77
CA THR A 517 28.26 -23.48 -2.92
C THR A 517 26.95 -23.72 -3.68
N ALA A 518 26.88 -23.29 -4.95
CA ALA A 518 25.70 -23.54 -5.78
C ALA A 518 25.49 -25.04 -6.05
N ILE A 519 26.56 -25.80 -6.32
CA ILE A 519 26.48 -27.26 -6.50
C ILE A 519 26.00 -27.94 -5.22
N ALA A 520 26.55 -27.59 -4.06
CA ALA A 520 26.12 -28.14 -2.77
C ALA A 520 24.62 -27.86 -2.50
N ALA A 521 24.11 -26.70 -2.90
CA ALA A 521 22.68 -26.38 -2.78
C ALA A 521 21.80 -27.24 -3.71
N ILE A 522 22.28 -27.58 -4.92
CA ILE A 522 21.59 -28.48 -5.84
C ILE A 522 21.57 -29.91 -5.26
N GLU A 523 22.69 -30.36 -4.70
CA GLU A 523 22.78 -31.67 -4.05
C GLU A 523 21.90 -31.76 -2.80
N ALA A 524 21.83 -30.70 -2.00
CA ALA A 524 20.94 -30.60 -0.85
C ALA A 524 19.44 -30.64 -1.23
N ALA A 525 19.08 -30.20 -2.44
CA ALA A 525 17.73 -30.36 -3.00
C ALA A 525 17.44 -31.80 -3.48
N GLY A 526 18.41 -32.71 -3.39
CA GLY A 526 18.22 -34.15 -3.61
C GLY A 526 18.54 -34.63 -5.03
N ALA A 527 19.39 -33.90 -5.77
CA ALA A 527 19.90 -34.30 -7.08
C ALA A 527 21.39 -34.66 -7.03
N GLN A 528 21.80 -35.70 -7.74
CA GLN A 528 23.21 -35.98 -8.01
C GLN A 528 23.74 -35.04 -9.11
N VAL A 529 24.79 -34.28 -8.82
CA VAL A 529 25.42 -33.36 -9.77
C VAL A 529 26.65 -34.02 -10.42
N ILE A 530 26.66 -34.10 -11.75
CA ILE A 530 27.77 -34.60 -12.55
C ILE A 530 28.46 -33.42 -13.24
N ILE A 531 29.74 -33.21 -12.97
CA ILE A 531 30.53 -32.19 -13.66
C ILE A 531 31.24 -32.83 -14.85
N ALA A 532 30.84 -32.46 -16.07
CA ALA A 532 31.41 -33.01 -17.29
C ALA A 532 32.22 -31.94 -18.05
N GLN A 533 33.50 -32.23 -18.29
CA GLN A 533 34.36 -31.36 -19.08
C GLN A 533 34.29 -31.73 -20.56
N ALA A 534 33.62 -30.91 -21.35
CA ALA A 534 33.55 -31.05 -22.81
C ALA A 534 33.43 -29.68 -23.49
N ASP A 535 34.04 -29.54 -24.66
CA ASP A 535 33.74 -28.47 -25.61
C ASP A 535 32.62 -28.93 -26.54
N VAL A 536 31.45 -28.32 -26.40
CA VAL A 536 30.27 -28.68 -27.21
C VAL A 536 30.46 -28.38 -28.70
N SER A 537 31.42 -27.53 -29.07
CA SER A 537 31.76 -27.28 -30.47
C SER A 537 32.61 -28.37 -31.12
N ASP A 538 33.08 -29.35 -30.35
CA ASP A 538 33.80 -30.54 -30.83
C ASP A 538 32.85 -31.74 -30.87
N ALA A 539 32.55 -32.23 -32.07
CA ALA A 539 31.61 -33.33 -32.27
C ALA A 539 32.03 -34.59 -31.50
N ALA A 540 33.32 -34.96 -31.54
CA ALA A 540 33.79 -36.20 -30.91
C ALA A 540 33.72 -36.12 -29.38
N GLN A 541 33.85 -34.93 -28.79
CA GLN A 541 33.64 -34.74 -27.35
C GLN A 541 32.16 -34.85 -26.96
N VAL A 542 31.24 -34.34 -27.79
CA VAL A 542 29.80 -34.46 -27.53
C VAL A 542 29.34 -35.90 -27.66
N THR A 543 29.77 -36.64 -28.68
CA THR A 543 29.48 -38.07 -28.83
C THR A 543 29.92 -38.85 -27.58
N ARG A 544 31.18 -38.70 -27.15
CA ARG A 544 31.70 -39.36 -25.93
C ARG A 544 30.94 -38.97 -24.67
N LEU A 545 30.54 -37.70 -24.54
CA LEU A 545 29.76 -37.21 -23.41
C LEU A 545 28.41 -37.91 -23.33
N VAL A 546 27.68 -37.96 -24.45
CA VAL A 546 26.35 -38.57 -24.52
C VAL A 546 26.44 -40.08 -24.29
N GLU A 547 27.39 -40.76 -24.91
CA GLU A 547 27.65 -42.20 -24.69
C GLU A 547 27.97 -42.51 -23.22
N THR A 548 28.81 -41.69 -22.57
CA THR A 548 29.19 -41.90 -21.17
C THR A 548 27.99 -41.73 -20.24
N LEU A 549 27.19 -40.67 -20.43
CA LEU A 549 26.03 -40.39 -19.59
C LEU A 549 24.92 -41.44 -19.78
N THR A 550 24.67 -41.86 -21.03
CA THR A 550 23.68 -42.90 -21.32
C THR A 550 24.12 -44.27 -20.82
N ALA A 551 25.40 -44.63 -20.94
CA ALA A 551 25.91 -45.89 -20.38
C ALA A 551 25.80 -45.95 -18.85
N ALA A 552 26.01 -44.83 -18.15
CA ALA A 552 25.97 -44.78 -16.69
C ALA A 552 24.55 -44.61 -16.10
N HIS A 553 23.64 -43.94 -16.82
CA HIS A 553 22.35 -43.50 -16.27
C HIS A 553 21.14 -43.81 -17.19
N GLY A 554 21.33 -44.62 -18.22
CA GLY A 554 20.28 -45.12 -19.12
C GLY A 554 19.98 -44.21 -20.30
N ARG A 555 19.44 -43.01 -20.05
CA ARG A 555 19.03 -42.05 -21.10
C ARG A 555 19.39 -40.61 -20.75
N ILE A 556 19.46 -39.73 -21.76
CA ILE A 556 19.31 -38.29 -21.53
C ILE A 556 17.82 -37.98 -21.39
N ALA A 557 17.42 -37.40 -20.26
CA ALA A 557 16.03 -37.03 -19.99
C ALA A 557 15.69 -35.68 -20.65
N GLY A 558 16.60 -34.71 -20.62
CA GLY A 558 16.38 -33.43 -21.27
C GLY A 558 17.66 -32.62 -21.41
N ILE A 559 17.64 -31.66 -22.33
CA ILE A 559 18.80 -30.81 -22.64
C ILE A 559 18.43 -29.34 -22.47
N MET A 560 19.32 -28.57 -21.83
CA MET A 560 19.25 -27.11 -21.75
C MET A 560 20.58 -26.51 -22.19
N HIS A 561 20.56 -25.79 -23.31
CA HIS A 561 21.75 -25.20 -23.91
C HIS A 561 21.92 -23.73 -23.52
N ALA A 562 22.63 -23.48 -22.40
CA ALA A 562 22.83 -22.16 -21.80
C ALA A 562 24.25 -21.59 -22.04
N VAL A 563 24.88 -21.87 -23.18
CA VAL A 563 26.22 -21.37 -23.50
C VAL A 563 26.17 -19.90 -23.95
N LEU A 564 27.04 -19.07 -23.37
CA LEU A 564 27.17 -17.65 -23.72
C LEU A 564 28.64 -17.28 -23.95
N VAL A 565 28.94 -16.76 -25.14
CA VAL A 565 30.20 -16.10 -25.51
C VAL A 565 29.81 -14.83 -26.25
N LEU A 566 30.37 -13.68 -25.85
CA LEU A 566 30.13 -12.38 -26.47
C LEU A 566 31.43 -11.82 -27.05
N ALA A 567 31.32 -11.09 -28.15
CA ALA A 567 32.43 -10.41 -28.81
C ALA A 567 31.84 -9.28 -29.67
N ASP A 568 31.27 -8.31 -28.99
CA ASP A 568 30.47 -7.26 -29.61
C ASP A 568 31.38 -6.28 -30.34
N ALA A 569 31.02 -5.97 -31.60
CA ALA A 569 31.71 -5.03 -32.47
C ALA A 569 30.77 -4.65 -33.61
N LEU A 570 30.73 -3.36 -33.99
CA LEU A 570 30.05 -2.93 -35.23
C LEU A 570 30.60 -3.73 -36.42
N MET A 571 29.78 -3.99 -37.44
CA MET A 571 30.16 -4.83 -38.58
C MET A 571 31.43 -4.34 -39.28
N VAL A 572 31.64 -3.02 -39.33
CA VAL A 572 32.85 -2.39 -39.88
C VAL A 572 34.14 -2.76 -39.13
N ASN A 573 34.03 -3.05 -37.83
CA ASN A 573 35.15 -3.38 -36.95
C ASN A 573 35.21 -4.88 -36.60
N MET A 574 34.19 -5.65 -36.96
CA MET A 574 34.11 -7.07 -36.64
C MET A 574 35.12 -7.88 -37.46
N THR A 575 35.88 -8.75 -36.78
CA THR A 575 36.84 -9.68 -37.41
C THR A 575 36.21 -11.06 -37.60
N ALA A 576 36.75 -11.85 -38.54
CA ALA A 576 36.31 -13.23 -38.75
C ALA A 576 36.44 -14.07 -37.47
N ASP A 577 37.57 -13.93 -36.75
CA ASP A 577 37.82 -14.64 -35.49
C ASP A 577 36.80 -14.25 -34.40
N ALA A 578 36.45 -12.97 -34.29
CA ALA A 578 35.44 -12.52 -33.32
C ALA A 578 34.05 -13.04 -33.66
N PHE A 579 33.72 -13.15 -34.95
CA PHE A 579 32.48 -13.74 -35.43
C PHE A 579 32.43 -15.25 -35.11
N GLU A 580 33.46 -16.00 -35.49
CA GLU A 580 33.53 -17.45 -35.27
C GLU A 580 33.50 -17.80 -33.78
N ARG A 581 34.21 -17.04 -32.94
CA ARG A 581 34.28 -17.27 -31.49
C ARG A 581 32.92 -17.24 -30.80
N VAL A 582 31.98 -16.41 -31.28
CA VAL A 582 30.62 -16.30 -30.74
C VAL A 582 29.70 -17.36 -31.35
N VAL A 583 29.75 -17.54 -32.67
CA VAL A 583 28.85 -18.42 -33.41
C VAL A 583 29.12 -19.89 -33.13
N ARG A 584 30.40 -20.30 -33.17
CA ARG A 584 30.81 -21.70 -33.10
C ARG A 584 30.26 -22.47 -31.90
N PRO A 585 30.38 -22.00 -30.64
CA PRO A 585 29.89 -22.77 -29.49
C PRO A 585 28.36 -22.92 -29.44
N LYS A 586 27.60 -21.92 -29.91
CA LYS A 586 26.13 -21.99 -29.97
C LYS A 586 25.65 -22.86 -31.12
N VAL A 587 26.14 -22.59 -32.33
CA VAL A 587 25.68 -23.26 -33.55
C VAL A 587 26.16 -24.70 -33.62
N ALA A 588 27.48 -24.94 -33.51
CA ALA A 588 28.01 -26.29 -33.57
C ALA A 588 27.55 -27.11 -32.35
N GLY A 589 27.50 -26.50 -31.16
CA GLY A 589 27.00 -27.14 -29.95
C GLY A 589 25.56 -27.63 -30.09
N ALA A 590 24.64 -26.75 -30.49
CA ALA A 590 23.24 -27.12 -30.70
C ALA A 590 23.09 -28.19 -31.80
N ARG A 591 23.86 -28.09 -32.89
CA ARG A 591 23.87 -29.09 -33.96
C ARG A 591 24.31 -30.46 -33.46
N HIS A 592 25.42 -30.55 -32.74
CA HIS A 592 25.93 -31.82 -32.22
C HIS A 592 24.96 -32.43 -31.21
N LEU A 593 24.43 -31.63 -30.27
CA LEU A 593 23.42 -32.09 -29.32
C LEU A 593 22.16 -32.60 -30.01
N HIS A 594 21.68 -31.92 -31.05
CA HIS A 594 20.55 -32.39 -31.85
C HIS A 594 20.85 -33.74 -32.51
N GLN A 595 21.98 -33.85 -33.23
CA GLN A 595 22.37 -35.07 -33.95
C GLN A 595 22.51 -36.28 -33.02
N GLU A 596 23.20 -36.12 -31.90
CA GLU A 596 23.47 -37.19 -30.92
C GLU A 596 22.22 -37.61 -30.12
N THR A 597 21.12 -36.85 -30.20
CA THR A 597 19.86 -37.15 -29.49
C THR A 597 18.68 -37.48 -30.39
N LEU A 598 18.85 -37.57 -31.71
CA LEU A 598 17.78 -37.96 -32.63
C LEU A 598 17.17 -39.35 -32.29
N GLY A 599 17.99 -40.26 -31.76
CA GLY A 599 17.55 -41.60 -31.35
C GLY A 599 17.09 -41.71 -29.89
N GLN A 600 17.04 -40.62 -29.12
CA GLN A 600 16.72 -40.64 -27.70
C GLN A 600 15.33 -40.04 -27.42
N ARG A 601 14.60 -40.63 -26.47
CA ARG A 601 13.35 -40.06 -25.96
C ARG A 601 13.66 -38.97 -24.93
N LEU A 602 13.80 -37.74 -25.42
CA LEU A 602 13.90 -36.55 -24.58
C LEU A 602 12.51 -36.09 -24.14
N ASP A 603 12.43 -35.60 -22.90
CA ASP A 603 11.24 -34.95 -22.34
C ASP A 603 11.22 -33.47 -22.74
N TYR A 604 12.40 -32.85 -22.90
CA TYR A 604 12.54 -31.47 -23.37
C TYR A 604 13.90 -31.19 -24.02
N PHE A 605 13.93 -30.18 -24.90
CA PHE A 605 15.14 -29.70 -25.56
C PHE A 605 15.09 -28.17 -25.67
N VAL A 606 15.76 -27.48 -24.76
CA VAL A 606 15.66 -26.02 -24.60
C VAL A 606 16.92 -25.32 -25.08
N MET A 607 16.74 -24.29 -25.89
CA MET A 607 17.78 -23.41 -26.41
C MET A 607 17.60 -21.99 -25.88
N PHE A 608 18.60 -21.43 -25.20
CA PHE A 608 18.54 -20.04 -24.75
C PHE A 608 19.03 -19.10 -25.86
N SER A 609 18.05 -18.43 -26.48
CA SER A 609 18.22 -17.36 -27.47
C SER A 609 18.21 -15.98 -26.80
N SER A 610 18.06 -14.90 -27.57
CA SER A 610 18.01 -13.52 -27.07
C SER A 610 17.09 -12.64 -27.89
N LEU A 611 16.46 -11.67 -27.23
CA LEU A 611 15.71 -10.58 -27.87
C LEU A 611 16.56 -9.77 -28.85
N ALA A 612 17.89 -9.80 -28.73
CA ALA A 612 18.78 -9.20 -29.72
C ALA A 612 18.53 -9.73 -31.15
N ASN A 613 18.09 -11.00 -31.29
CA ASN A 613 17.75 -11.60 -32.59
C ASN A 613 16.45 -11.04 -33.20
N VAL A 614 15.49 -10.69 -32.34
CA VAL A 614 14.25 -10.02 -32.76
C VAL A 614 14.57 -8.60 -33.22
N ALA A 615 15.38 -7.89 -32.43
CA ALA A 615 15.75 -6.50 -32.66
C ALA A 615 16.72 -6.30 -33.84
N GLY A 616 17.66 -7.22 -34.04
CA GLY A 616 18.85 -6.98 -34.87
C GLY A 616 19.82 -6.01 -34.18
N ASN A 617 20.18 -6.25 -32.92
CA ASN A 617 20.90 -5.26 -32.11
C ASN A 617 22.26 -4.82 -32.74
N PRO A 618 22.55 -3.50 -32.85
CA PRO A 618 23.83 -3.01 -33.35
C PRO A 618 25.04 -3.56 -32.59
N GLY A 619 26.09 -3.91 -33.33
CA GLY A 619 27.34 -4.47 -32.79
C GLY A 619 27.27 -5.97 -32.48
N GLN A 620 26.12 -6.62 -32.69
CA GLN A 620 25.90 -8.01 -32.28
C GLN A 620 25.55 -8.93 -33.45
N ALA A 621 26.00 -8.61 -34.68
CA ALA A 621 25.72 -9.40 -35.89
C ALA A 621 26.09 -10.90 -35.75
N ASN A 622 27.19 -11.20 -35.06
CA ASN A 622 27.62 -12.56 -34.73
C ASN A 622 26.68 -13.28 -33.75
N TYR A 623 26.25 -12.59 -32.69
CA TYR A 623 25.37 -13.12 -31.67
C TYR A 623 23.94 -13.33 -32.17
N VAL A 624 23.42 -12.36 -32.93
CA VAL A 624 22.12 -12.41 -33.62
C VAL A 624 22.06 -13.60 -34.59
N ALA A 625 23.09 -13.76 -35.44
CA ALA A 625 23.21 -14.91 -36.33
C ALA A 625 23.17 -16.25 -35.58
N ALA A 626 23.92 -16.36 -34.48
CA ALA A 626 23.97 -17.59 -33.70
C ALA A 626 22.61 -17.96 -33.09
N ASN A 627 21.87 -16.96 -32.58
CA ASN A 627 20.55 -17.15 -31.98
C ASN A 627 19.47 -17.51 -33.00
N ALA A 628 19.50 -16.92 -34.20
CA ALA A 628 18.59 -17.29 -35.28
C ALA A 628 18.73 -18.77 -35.71
N TYR A 629 19.95 -19.29 -35.72
CA TYR A 629 20.18 -20.72 -35.95
C TYR A 629 19.50 -21.59 -34.89
N LEU A 630 19.58 -21.20 -33.60
CA LEU A 630 18.97 -21.96 -32.51
C LEU A 630 17.45 -21.99 -32.61
N GLU A 631 16.83 -20.84 -32.90
CA GLU A 631 15.39 -20.72 -33.07
C GLU A 631 14.90 -21.59 -34.24
N ARG A 632 15.55 -21.48 -35.40
CA ARG A 632 15.19 -22.27 -36.58
C ARG A 632 15.41 -23.77 -36.38
N LEU A 633 16.45 -24.15 -35.64
CA LEU A 633 16.69 -25.56 -35.28
C LEU A 633 15.57 -26.10 -34.39
N VAL A 634 15.10 -25.31 -33.43
CA VAL A 634 14.00 -25.72 -32.55
C VAL A 634 12.69 -25.89 -33.34
N GLU A 635 12.37 -24.96 -34.22
CA GLU A 635 11.20 -25.09 -35.11
C GLU A 635 11.27 -26.34 -35.99
N ALA A 636 12.44 -26.62 -36.58
CA ALA A 636 12.67 -27.83 -37.37
C ALA A 636 12.58 -29.12 -36.54
N ARG A 637 12.94 -29.08 -35.26
CA ARG A 637 12.72 -30.21 -34.34
C ARG A 637 11.23 -30.44 -34.11
N ARG A 638 10.47 -29.36 -33.85
CA ARG A 638 9.02 -29.46 -33.62
C ARG A 638 8.26 -29.93 -34.85
N SER A 639 8.61 -29.45 -36.05
CA SER A 639 8.00 -29.94 -37.31
C SER A 639 8.24 -31.45 -37.51
N ALA A 640 9.35 -31.98 -36.98
CA ALA A 640 9.65 -33.41 -36.97
C ALA A 640 9.03 -34.18 -35.78
N GLY A 641 8.17 -33.55 -34.97
CA GLY A 641 7.54 -34.17 -33.79
C GLY A 641 8.48 -34.39 -32.60
N LEU A 642 9.65 -33.76 -32.60
CA LEU A 642 10.62 -33.82 -31.51
C LEU A 642 10.46 -32.62 -30.57
N PRO A 643 10.73 -32.78 -29.26
CA PRO A 643 10.66 -31.65 -28.33
C PRO A 643 11.68 -30.57 -28.71
N GLY A 644 11.27 -29.32 -28.50
CA GLY A 644 12.06 -28.13 -28.80
C GLY A 644 11.41 -26.86 -28.24
N LEU A 645 12.19 -26.06 -27.52
CA LEU A 645 11.78 -24.72 -27.07
C LEU A 645 12.98 -23.76 -27.16
N ALA A 646 12.80 -22.62 -27.82
CA ALA A 646 13.78 -21.54 -27.84
C ALA A 646 13.26 -20.36 -27.02
N LEU A 647 13.98 -19.96 -25.99
CA LEU A 647 13.62 -18.80 -25.16
C LEU A 647 14.47 -17.59 -25.55
N GLN A 648 13.84 -16.56 -26.10
CA GLN A 648 14.47 -15.28 -26.39
C GLN A 648 14.52 -14.46 -25.09
N LEU A 649 15.71 -14.43 -24.46
CA LEU A 649 15.89 -13.72 -23.20
C LEU A 649 16.21 -12.23 -23.42
N GLY A 650 15.57 -11.37 -22.63
CA GLY A 650 16.01 -10.00 -22.38
C GLY A 650 17.21 -9.92 -21.43
N ALA A 651 17.53 -8.70 -20.96
CA ALA A 651 18.64 -8.48 -20.05
C ALA A 651 18.38 -9.12 -18.68
N VAL A 652 19.11 -10.18 -18.32
CA VAL A 652 18.95 -10.88 -17.04
C VAL A 652 19.69 -10.14 -15.93
N ALA A 653 18.95 -9.58 -14.95
CA ALA A 653 19.52 -8.68 -13.94
C ALA A 653 20.29 -9.38 -12.82
N ASP A 654 19.77 -10.52 -12.33
CA ASP A 654 20.18 -11.19 -11.09
C ASP A 654 20.99 -12.48 -11.32
N ALA A 655 21.21 -12.87 -12.57
CA ALA A 655 22.01 -14.03 -12.94
C ALA A 655 22.75 -13.83 -14.28
N GLY A 656 23.95 -14.41 -14.40
CA GLY A 656 24.75 -14.37 -15.63
C GLY A 656 25.76 -13.22 -15.68
N VAL A 657 26.13 -12.79 -16.90
CA VAL A 657 27.22 -11.81 -17.13
C VAL A 657 26.86 -10.42 -16.59
N LEU A 658 25.60 -10.02 -16.71
CA LEU A 658 25.11 -8.68 -16.29
C LEU A 658 24.94 -8.52 -14.77
N ALA A 659 24.83 -9.62 -14.02
CA ALA A 659 24.78 -9.56 -12.56
C ALA A 659 26.10 -9.06 -11.95
N ARG A 660 27.22 -9.21 -12.67
CA ARG A 660 28.58 -8.87 -12.23
C ARG A 660 29.05 -7.47 -12.67
N ASP A 661 28.29 -6.78 -13.52
CA ASP A 661 28.63 -5.45 -14.05
C ASP A 661 27.36 -4.58 -14.16
N SER A 662 27.20 -3.63 -13.23
CA SER A 662 26.04 -2.74 -13.15
C SER A 662 25.97 -1.73 -14.30
N ALA A 663 27.12 -1.29 -14.83
CA ALA A 663 27.16 -0.31 -15.92
C ALA A 663 26.73 -0.96 -17.25
N LEU A 664 27.19 -2.19 -17.51
CA LEU A 664 26.76 -2.96 -18.67
C LEU A 664 25.26 -3.31 -18.60
N ARG A 665 24.72 -3.56 -17.39
CA ARG A 665 23.28 -3.81 -17.18
C ARG A 665 22.41 -2.62 -17.55
N GLU A 666 22.80 -1.42 -17.12
CA GLU A 666 22.06 -0.19 -17.42
C GLU A 666 22.09 0.13 -18.92
N GLN A 667 23.23 -0.06 -19.57
CA GLN A 667 23.39 0.14 -21.01
C GLN A 667 22.52 -0.83 -21.84
N VAL A 668 22.49 -2.12 -21.48
CA VAL A 668 21.70 -3.13 -22.19
C VAL A 668 20.19 -2.92 -21.97
N SER A 669 19.79 -2.52 -20.75
CA SER A 669 18.38 -2.23 -20.44
C SER A 669 17.85 -1.03 -21.24
N LYS A 670 18.68 0.00 -21.48
CA LYS A 670 18.32 1.14 -22.34
C LYS A 670 18.15 0.76 -23.82
N GLN A 671 18.77 -0.33 -24.28
CA GLN A 671 18.76 -0.74 -25.70
C GLN A 671 17.67 -1.75 -26.07
N ILE A 672 17.23 -2.61 -25.15
CA ILE A 672 16.36 -3.77 -25.45
C ILE A 672 15.01 -3.69 -24.73
N GLY A 673 14.87 -2.85 -23.69
CA GLY A 673 13.74 -2.85 -22.75
C GLY A 673 14.19 -3.25 -21.34
N GLY A 674 13.28 -3.20 -20.36
CA GLY A 674 13.66 -3.42 -18.96
C GLY A 674 14.17 -4.82 -18.65
N ALA A 675 14.83 -4.94 -17.50
CA ALA A 675 15.58 -6.14 -17.15
C ALA A 675 14.66 -7.24 -16.56
N ILE A 676 14.82 -8.46 -17.05
CA ILE A 676 14.12 -9.65 -16.55
C ILE A 676 14.89 -10.28 -15.39
N GLN A 677 14.17 -10.97 -14.50
CA GLN A 677 14.77 -11.72 -13.40
C GLN A 677 14.82 -13.21 -13.74
N MET A 678 15.69 -13.96 -13.05
CA MET A 678 15.74 -15.42 -13.18
C MET A 678 14.39 -16.08 -12.88
N ALA A 679 13.60 -15.49 -11.96
CA ALA A 679 12.24 -15.95 -11.65
C ALA A 679 11.28 -15.88 -12.85
N ASP A 680 11.47 -14.92 -13.77
CA ASP A 680 10.66 -14.81 -14.99
C ASP A 680 11.00 -15.92 -15.98
N ILE A 681 12.28 -16.26 -16.09
CA ILE A 681 12.77 -17.36 -16.93
C ILE A 681 12.25 -18.70 -16.41
N LEU A 682 12.32 -18.95 -15.10
CA LEU A 682 11.84 -20.19 -14.50
C LEU A 682 10.32 -20.37 -14.66
N ARG A 683 9.56 -19.27 -14.53
CA ARG A 683 8.11 -19.27 -14.80
C ARG A 683 7.81 -19.60 -16.26
N ALA A 684 8.50 -18.95 -17.19
CA ALA A 684 8.35 -19.24 -18.62
C ALA A 684 8.69 -20.69 -18.96
N LEU A 685 9.73 -21.27 -18.35
CA LEU A 685 10.03 -22.69 -18.50
C LEU A 685 8.91 -23.58 -17.96
N ASP A 686 8.39 -23.30 -16.79
CA ASP A 686 7.32 -24.09 -16.18
C ASP A 686 6.05 -24.12 -17.04
N GLU A 687 5.70 -22.95 -17.61
CA GLU A 687 4.53 -22.76 -18.47
C GLU A 687 4.68 -23.36 -19.87
N LEU A 688 5.84 -23.17 -20.51
CA LEU A 688 6.00 -23.39 -21.95
C LEU A 688 6.53 -24.78 -22.32
N LEU A 689 7.14 -25.52 -21.39
CA LEU A 689 7.71 -26.84 -21.68
C LEU A 689 6.70 -27.85 -22.23
N ASP A 690 5.42 -27.75 -21.86
CA ASP A 690 4.33 -28.60 -22.39
C ASP A 690 3.49 -27.91 -23.47
N SER A 691 3.90 -26.72 -23.92
CA SER A 691 3.13 -25.94 -24.89
C SER A 691 3.46 -26.32 -26.35
N GLU A 692 2.56 -25.93 -27.26
CA GLU A 692 2.81 -26.04 -28.70
C GLU A 692 3.81 -24.99 -29.25
N VAL A 693 4.30 -24.08 -28.40
CA VAL A 693 5.14 -22.96 -28.80
C VAL A 693 6.59 -23.40 -29.05
N ALA A 694 7.12 -23.04 -30.21
CA ALA A 694 8.52 -23.32 -30.59
C ALA A 694 9.49 -22.26 -30.06
N VAL A 695 9.14 -21.00 -30.21
CA VAL A 695 9.98 -19.84 -29.88
C VAL A 695 9.14 -18.88 -29.05
N ALA A 696 9.65 -18.48 -27.89
CA ALA A 696 8.96 -17.57 -27.00
C ALA A 696 9.91 -16.50 -26.46
N ALA A 697 9.41 -15.27 -26.35
CA ALA A 697 10.12 -14.17 -25.73
C ALA A 697 9.84 -14.08 -24.23
N VAL A 698 10.89 -13.89 -23.43
CA VAL A 698 10.76 -13.57 -22.00
C VAL A 698 11.12 -12.09 -21.83
N ILE A 699 10.08 -11.28 -21.63
CA ILE A 699 10.17 -9.82 -21.45
C ILE A 699 9.78 -9.44 -20.02
N ASP A 700 10.08 -8.20 -19.63
CA ASP A 700 9.67 -7.68 -18.33
C ASP A 700 8.14 -7.51 -18.25
N ARG A 701 7.62 -7.37 -17.02
CA ARG A 701 6.18 -7.19 -16.78
C ARG A 701 5.63 -5.84 -17.24
N SER A 702 6.48 -4.87 -17.59
CA SER A 702 6.02 -3.59 -18.14
C SER A 702 5.68 -3.70 -19.63
N GLY A 703 6.08 -4.79 -20.30
CA GLY A 703 5.82 -4.99 -21.73
C GLY A 703 6.48 -3.95 -22.63
N ARG A 704 7.36 -3.09 -22.08
CA ARG A 704 7.97 -1.98 -22.80
C ARG A 704 9.14 -2.45 -23.63
N PHE A 705 8.98 -2.38 -24.94
CA PHE A 705 10.09 -2.45 -25.88
C PHE A 705 10.72 -1.05 -26.02
N ALA A 706 12.06 -0.98 -26.05
CA ALA A 706 12.79 0.26 -26.28
C ALA A 706 13.84 0.05 -27.39
N GLY A 707 14.40 1.15 -27.90
CA GLY A 707 15.53 1.10 -28.83
C GLY A 707 15.18 0.55 -30.23
N PRO A 708 16.08 -0.22 -30.87
CA PRO A 708 15.94 -0.66 -32.26
C PRO A 708 14.68 -1.48 -32.55
N ILE A 709 14.10 -2.17 -31.56
CA ILE A 709 12.86 -2.93 -31.71
C ILE A 709 11.71 -2.00 -32.13
N MET A 710 11.56 -0.87 -31.44
CA MET A 710 10.50 0.12 -31.73
C MET A 710 10.77 0.97 -32.97
N GLN A 711 12.02 1.03 -33.42
CA GLN A 711 12.41 1.73 -34.64
C GLN A 711 12.33 0.82 -35.88
N SER A 712 12.04 -0.47 -35.70
CA SER A 712 11.91 -1.42 -36.80
C SER A 712 10.51 -1.39 -37.41
N ALA A 713 10.43 -1.56 -38.73
CA ALA A 713 9.16 -1.69 -39.46
C ALA A 713 8.26 -2.82 -38.93
N ARG A 714 8.86 -3.85 -38.32
CA ARG A 714 8.16 -5.01 -37.75
C ARG A 714 7.31 -4.67 -36.53
N ALA A 715 7.59 -3.54 -35.87
CA ALA A 715 6.86 -3.09 -34.70
C ALA A 715 5.75 -2.07 -35.03
N ALA A 716 5.45 -1.82 -36.31
CA ALA A 716 4.39 -0.89 -36.72
C ALA A 716 3.03 -1.23 -36.09
N ALA A 717 2.68 -2.53 -35.98
CA ALA A 717 1.47 -2.99 -35.31
C ALA A 717 1.48 -2.79 -33.78
N LEU A 718 2.66 -2.69 -33.15
CA LEU A 718 2.77 -2.27 -31.74
C LEU A 718 2.56 -0.77 -31.57
N ALA A 719 2.98 0.05 -32.55
CA ALA A 719 2.90 1.51 -32.46
C ALA A 719 1.44 2.03 -32.46
N ASP A 720 0.54 1.38 -33.21
CA ASP A 720 -0.88 1.75 -33.27
C ASP A 720 -1.66 1.38 -32.00
N GLN A 721 -1.28 0.32 -31.28
CA GLN A 721 -1.92 -0.03 -30.00
C GLN A 721 -1.39 0.77 -28.81
N VAL A 722 -0.19 1.34 -28.90
CA VAL A 722 0.29 2.36 -27.92
C VAL A 722 -0.52 3.66 -28.03
N SER A 723 -1.30 3.84 -29.11
CA SER A 723 -2.17 5.01 -29.35
C SER A 723 -3.67 4.77 -29.11
N ALA A 724 -4.09 3.59 -28.64
CA ALA A 724 -5.47 3.37 -28.23
C ALA A 724 -5.70 3.91 -26.81
N PRO A 725 -6.75 4.71 -26.55
CA PRO A 725 -7.13 5.06 -25.19
C PRO A 725 -7.77 3.83 -24.53
N GLN A 726 -6.94 2.95 -23.99
CA GLN A 726 -7.39 1.73 -23.33
C GLN A 726 -7.64 1.98 -21.83
N GLU A 727 -8.73 1.37 -21.36
CA GLU A 727 -9.35 1.45 -20.06
C GLU A 727 -8.33 1.59 -18.91
N ALA A 728 -8.45 2.71 -18.19
CA ALA A 728 -7.65 3.04 -17.02
C ALA A 728 -7.90 2.00 -15.92
N GLY A 729 -7.16 0.89 -15.94
CA GLY A 729 -7.48 -0.31 -15.18
C GLY A 729 -6.41 -0.80 -14.22
N SER A 730 -5.09 -0.81 -14.53
CA SER A 730 -4.14 -1.42 -13.58
C SER A 730 -2.66 -1.08 -13.69
N GLU A 731 -2.27 0.04 -14.30
CA GLU A 731 -0.86 0.43 -14.26
C GLU A 731 -0.55 1.39 -13.12
N ARG A 732 0.49 1.05 -12.35
CA ARG A 732 1.13 1.95 -11.40
C ARG A 732 1.85 3.01 -12.23
N ILE A 733 1.42 4.26 -12.11
CA ILE A 733 2.01 5.38 -12.86
C ILE A 733 3.38 5.67 -12.26
N ASP A 734 4.42 5.50 -13.07
CA ASP A 734 5.77 5.90 -12.72
C ASP A 734 5.94 7.40 -12.95
N PHE A 735 5.64 8.18 -11.91
CA PHE A 735 5.79 9.64 -11.93
C PHE A 735 7.25 10.09 -12.15
N ALA A 736 8.26 9.21 -12.02
CA ALA A 736 9.65 9.52 -12.31
C ALA A 736 9.93 9.62 -13.83
N ALA A 737 9.10 8.96 -14.65
CA ALA A 737 9.20 8.94 -16.11
C ALA A 737 8.42 10.09 -16.78
N ILE A 738 7.57 10.80 -16.04
CA ILE A 738 6.78 11.96 -16.53
C ILE A 738 7.68 13.21 -16.51
N PRO A 739 7.62 14.12 -17.50
CA PRO A 739 8.30 15.41 -17.44
C PRO A 739 7.96 16.16 -16.15
N VAL A 740 8.98 16.76 -15.55
CA VAL A 740 8.97 17.40 -14.23
C VAL A 740 7.82 18.42 -14.14
N GLU A 741 7.54 19.14 -15.23
CA GLU A 741 6.49 20.17 -15.40
C GLU A 741 5.06 19.62 -15.44
N GLU A 742 4.90 18.34 -15.78
CA GLU A 742 3.60 17.72 -16.00
C GLU A 742 3.16 16.81 -14.85
N ARG A 743 4.06 16.53 -13.89
CA ARG A 743 3.84 15.58 -12.77
C ARG A 743 2.65 15.96 -11.89
N VAL A 744 2.51 17.23 -11.49
CA VAL A 744 1.39 17.71 -10.65
C VAL A 744 0.08 17.59 -11.40
N ALA A 745 0.01 18.12 -12.62
CA ALA A 745 -1.20 18.04 -13.44
C ALA A 745 -1.58 16.60 -13.79
N GLN A 746 -0.61 15.70 -13.96
CA GLN A 746 -0.90 14.26 -14.11
C GLN A 746 -1.41 13.63 -12.80
N MET A 747 -0.82 13.97 -11.66
CA MET A 747 -1.28 13.44 -10.37
C MET A 747 -2.69 13.94 -10.02
N GLU A 748 -3.00 15.21 -10.28
CA GLU A 748 -4.35 15.75 -10.10
C GLU A 748 -5.36 15.08 -11.03
N ARG A 749 -5.03 14.92 -12.32
CA ARG A 749 -5.89 14.19 -13.27
C ARG A 749 -6.12 12.74 -12.82
N LEU A 750 -5.08 12.09 -12.33
CA LEU A 750 -5.17 10.74 -11.78
C LEU A 750 -6.09 10.70 -10.54
N LEU A 751 -5.93 11.64 -9.61
CA LEU A 751 -6.77 11.71 -8.41
C LEU A 751 -8.22 12.05 -8.74
N VAL A 752 -8.49 12.90 -9.74
CA VAL A 752 -9.83 13.16 -10.26
C VAL A 752 -10.43 11.90 -10.86
N GLN A 753 -9.67 11.11 -11.63
CA GLN A 753 -10.13 9.83 -12.17
C GLN A 753 -10.40 8.79 -11.07
N ILE A 754 -9.52 8.69 -10.07
CA ILE A 754 -9.69 7.81 -8.92
C ILE A 754 -10.94 8.23 -8.14
N LEU A 755 -11.10 9.52 -7.84
CA LEU A 755 -12.23 10.03 -7.09
C LEU A 755 -13.54 9.89 -7.88
N ALA A 756 -13.55 10.15 -9.19
CA ALA A 756 -14.71 9.91 -10.06
C ALA A 756 -15.13 8.45 -10.05
N ARG A 757 -14.18 7.52 -10.02
CA ARG A 757 -14.47 6.08 -9.91
C ARG A 757 -15.01 5.69 -8.54
N VAL A 758 -14.39 6.17 -7.45
CA VAL A 758 -14.80 5.88 -6.07
C VAL A 758 -16.18 6.48 -5.77
N THR A 759 -16.46 7.69 -6.26
CA THR A 759 -17.72 8.42 -6.02
C THR A 759 -18.83 8.12 -7.05
N GLY A 760 -18.47 7.62 -8.23
CA GLY A 760 -19.37 7.49 -9.38
C GLY A 760 -19.81 8.83 -9.98
N ALA A 761 -19.10 9.93 -9.69
CA ALA A 761 -19.32 11.25 -10.29
C ALA A 761 -18.65 11.35 -11.68
N LYS A 762 -19.08 12.31 -12.52
CA LYS A 762 -18.37 12.60 -13.78
C LYS A 762 -17.15 13.48 -13.49
N GLU A 763 -16.02 13.23 -14.14
CA GLU A 763 -14.74 13.93 -13.89
C GLU A 763 -14.86 15.46 -13.90
N HIS A 764 -15.65 16.04 -14.83
CA HIS A 764 -15.85 17.50 -14.93
C HIS A 764 -16.72 18.12 -13.82
N GLN A 765 -17.30 17.30 -12.94
CA GLN A 765 -18.11 17.75 -11.79
C GLN A 765 -17.28 17.82 -10.50
N ILE A 766 -16.02 17.36 -10.53
CA ILE A 766 -15.11 17.32 -9.39
C ILE A 766 -14.26 18.60 -9.40
N ASP A 767 -14.41 19.41 -8.36
CA ASP A 767 -13.59 20.62 -8.14
C ASP A 767 -12.32 20.25 -7.37
N THR A 768 -11.15 20.47 -7.98
CA THR A 768 -9.86 20.07 -7.41
C THR A 768 -9.41 20.93 -6.22
N ASN A 769 -9.98 22.13 -6.06
CA ASN A 769 -9.64 23.07 -4.99
C ASN A 769 -10.55 22.95 -3.76
N ARG A 770 -11.58 22.11 -3.84
CA ARG A 770 -12.55 21.89 -2.76
C ARG A 770 -12.14 20.74 -1.87
N SER A 771 -12.48 20.80 -0.60
CA SER A 771 -12.22 19.73 0.36
C SER A 771 -12.82 18.40 -0.09
N LEU A 772 -12.03 17.32 0.07
CA LEU A 772 -12.45 15.94 -0.16
C LEU A 772 -13.69 15.57 0.69
N MET A 773 -13.81 16.09 1.91
CA MET A 773 -14.93 15.80 2.83
C MET A 773 -16.23 16.51 2.40
N GLU A 774 -16.13 17.72 1.84
CA GLU A 774 -17.30 18.44 1.29
C GLU A 774 -17.81 17.83 -0.02
N SER A 775 -17.01 16.97 -0.66
CA SER A 775 -17.32 16.31 -1.94
C SER A 775 -18.18 15.04 -1.76
N GLY A 776 -18.59 14.70 -0.54
CA GLY A 776 -19.48 13.58 -0.24
C GLY A 776 -18.78 12.23 -0.02
N LEU A 777 -17.46 12.23 0.26
CA LEU A 777 -16.70 11.06 0.68
C LEU A 777 -17.13 10.59 2.07
N ASP A 778 -17.56 9.34 2.19
CA ASP A 778 -17.75 8.68 3.49
C ASP A 778 -16.51 7.90 3.92
N SER A 779 -16.47 7.42 5.18
CA SER A 779 -15.31 6.73 5.74
C SER A 779 -14.94 5.43 5.01
N LEU A 780 -15.84 4.85 4.23
CA LEU A 780 -15.61 3.63 3.47
C LEU A 780 -15.04 3.95 2.07
N MET A 781 -15.51 5.04 1.48
CA MET A 781 -14.95 5.61 0.25
C MET A 781 -13.54 6.17 0.46
N ALA A 782 -13.24 6.70 1.65
CA ALA A 782 -11.89 7.14 2.02
C ALA A 782 -10.87 5.97 2.06
N VAL A 783 -11.29 4.79 2.49
CA VAL A 783 -10.43 3.59 2.48
C VAL A 783 -10.19 3.10 1.05
N GLU A 784 -11.22 3.06 0.20
CA GLU A 784 -11.07 2.68 -1.20
C GLU A 784 -10.23 3.70 -1.98
N LEU A 785 -10.40 5.00 -1.70
CA LEU A 785 -9.56 6.07 -2.24
C LEU A 785 -8.09 5.87 -1.86
N ALA A 786 -7.79 5.56 -0.59
CA ALA A 786 -6.43 5.26 -0.11
C ALA A 786 -5.82 4.07 -0.83
N MET A 787 -6.61 3.02 -1.02
CA MET A 787 -6.15 1.78 -1.64
C MET A 787 -6.00 1.89 -3.15
N GLU A 788 -6.87 2.63 -3.83
CA GLU A 788 -6.75 2.89 -5.27
C GLU A 788 -5.58 3.85 -5.57
N ILE A 789 -5.34 4.82 -4.68
CA ILE A 789 -4.13 5.65 -4.65
C ILE A 789 -2.89 4.76 -4.47
N GLU A 790 -2.87 3.90 -3.45
CA GLU A 790 -1.75 2.98 -3.20
C GLU A 790 -1.52 2.02 -4.37
N ARG A 791 -2.58 1.53 -5.02
CA ARG A 791 -2.48 0.61 -6.15
C ARG A 791 -1.92 1.29 -7.41
N ARG A 792 -2.37 2.51 -7.72
CA ARG A 792 -1.97 3.25 -8.92
C ARG A 792 -0.70 4.07 -8.77
N ILE A 793 -0.32 4.40 -7.55
CA ILE A 793 0.78 5.33 -7.26
C ILE A 793 1.86 4.56 -6.50
N GLY A 794 1.48 3.58 -5.67
CA GLY A 794 2.41 2.70 -4.99
C GLY A 794 2.96 3.18 -3.66
N SER A 795 2.29 4.20 -3.11
CA SER A 795 2.53 4.77 -1.79
C SER A 795 1.28 4.58 -0.96
N ALA A 796 1.39 3.90 0.18
CA ALA A 796 0.27 3.71 1.09
C ALA A 796 -0.12 5.06 1.71
N LEU A 797 -1.38 5.44 1.56
CA LEU A 797 -1.94 6.60 2.25
C LEU A 797 -2.90 6.11 3.35
N PRO A 798 -2.59 6.33 4.65
CA PRO A 798 -3.53 6.00 5.72
C PRO A 798 -4.88 6.70 5.50
N ALA A 799 -6.00 5.99 5.68
CA ALA A 799 -7.34 6.56 5.51
C ALA A 799 -7.61 7.78 6.41
N THR A 800 -6.91 7.89 7.54
CA THR A 800 -6.93 9.06 8.44
C THR A 800 -6.34 10.32 7.82
N GLU A 801 -5.44 10.19 6.85
CA GLU A 801 -4.80 11.30 6.14
C GLU A 801 -5.66 11.78 4.95
N LEU A 802 -6.47 10.89 4.37
CA LEU A 802 -7.55 11.26 3.44
C LEU A 802 -8.76 11.91 4.13
N ALA A 803 -8.92 11.67 5.43
CA ALA A 803 -9.94 12.28 6.27
C ALA A 803 -9.53 13.68 6.81
N GLN A 804 -8.31 14.13 6.48
CA GLN A 804 -7.89 15.52 6.73
C GLN A 804 -8.55 16.43 5.68
N ASP A 805 -8.95 17.63 6.09
CA ASP A 805 -9.67 18.61 5.27
C ASP A 805 -8.74 19.21 4.18
N ARG A 806 -8.33 18.37 3.20
CA ARG A 806 -7.38 18.69 2.13
C ARG A 806 -8.09 18.77 0.78
N SER A 807 -7.59 19.61 -0.12
CA SER A 807 -8.00 19.62 -1.52
C SER A 807 -7.36 18.47 -2.31
N LEU A 808 -7.87 18.17 -3.51
CA LEU A 808 -7.25 17.17 -4.40
C LEU A 808 -5.85 17.61 -4.86
N SER A 809 -5.64 18.92 -5.01
CA SER A 809 -4.34 19.52 -5.33
C SER A 809 -3.31 19.31 -4.21
N ASP A 810 -3.72 19.47 -2.95
CA ASP A 810 -2.85 19.20 -1.79
C ASP A 810 -2.50 17.71 -1.69
N LEU A 811 -3.46 16.83 -1.99
CA LEU A 811 -3.26 15.38 -2.02
C LEU A 811 -2.31 14.97 -3.15
N ALA A 812 -2.37 15.63 -4.31
CA ALA A 812 -1.47 15.38 -5.44
C ALA A 812 -0.01 15.68 -5.08
N LEU A 813 0.25 16.82 -4.45
CA LEU A 813 1.58 17.22 -4.00
C LEU A 813 2.12 16.30 -2.90
N ALA A 814 1.27 15.93 -1.93
CA ALA A 814 1.65 15.00 -0.87
C ALA A 814 2.04 13.62 -1.42
N LEU A 815 1.35 13.14 -2.45
CA LEU A 815 1.64 11.85 -3.10
C LEU A 815 2.90 11.87 -3.96
N LEU A 816 3.13 12.94 -4.73
CA LEU A 816 4.37 13.13 -5.48
C LEU A 816 5.59 13.25 -4.56
N SER A 817 5.43 13.94 -3.43
CA SER A 817 6.46 14.05 -2.40
C SER A 817 6.81 12.69 -1.79
N ARG A 818 5.82 11.85 -1.48
CA ARG A 818 6.02 10.49 -0.96
C ARG A 818 6.68 9.53 -1.96
N LEU A 819 6.49 9.77 -3.25
CA LEU A 819 7.12 8.98 -4.31
C LEU A 819 8.58 9.38 -4.57
N ASN A 820 9.08 10.42 -3.89
CA ASN A 820 10.47 10.87 -4.00
C ASN A 820 10.88 11.24 -5.44
N VAL A 821 9.93 11.77 -6.21
CA VAL A 821 10.11 12.20 -7.61
C VAL A 821 10.20 13.71 -7.72
N GLU A 822 11.21 14.20 -8.43
CA GLU A 822 11.44 15.63 -8.67
C GLU A 822 10.22 16.27 -9.35
N VAL A 823 9.51 17.15 -8.69
CA VAL A 823 8.40 17.88 -9.29
C VAL A 823 8.96 19.16 -9.89
N ALA A 824 8.45 19.63 -11.04
CA ALA A 824 8.82 20.98 -11.50
C ALA A 824 8.43 21.89 -10.39
N SER A 825 9.41 22.68 -9.98
CA SER A 825 9.35 23.45 -8.78
C SER A 825 8.27 24.53 -8.91
N ALA A 826 7.02 24.15 -8.65
CA ALA A 826 6.16 24.91 -7.77
C ALA A 826 6.79 24.95 -6.35
N ASP A 827 7.73 24.06 -6.03
CA ASP A 827 8.58 24.11 -4.83
C ASP A 827 9.57 25.27 -4.78
N ALA A 828 9.78 26.01 -5.88
CA ALA A 828 10.50 27.28 -5.84
C ALA A 828 9.55 28.44 -5.47
N GLU A 829 8.24 28.25 -5.59
CA GLU A 829 7.23 29.20 -5.13
C GLU A 829 6.70 28.83 -3.73
N ASP A 830 6.55 27.55 -3.35
CA ASP A 830 5.94 27.13 -2.06
C ASP A 830 6.96 26.86 -0.93
N LYS A 831 8.23 26.52 -1.20
CA LYS A 831 9.29 26.64 -0.15
C LYS A 831 9.68 28.08 0.10
N ASP A 832 9.58 28.92 -0.93
CA ASP A 832 9.64 30.37 -0.76
C ASP A 832 8.35 30.90 -0.11
N ASP A 833 7.16 30.31 -0.31
CA ASP A 833 5.92 30.69 0.38
C ASP A 833 5.87 30.21 1.84
N GLU A 834 6.25 28.97 2.18
CA GLU A 834 6.35 28.53 3.59
C GLU A 834 7.45 29.32 4.32
N SER A 835 8.63 29.50 3.70
CA SER A 835 9.69 30.33 4.29
C SER A 835 9.28 31.80 4.35
N ALA A 836 8.57 32.34 3.34
CA ALA A 836 8.05 33.71 3.35
C ALA A 836 6.93 33.87 4.37
N ARG A 837 6.10 32.85 4.59
CA ARG A 837 5.06 32.82 5.61
C ARG A 837 5.67 32.69 7.00
N MET A 838 6.65 31.83 7.21
CA MET A 838 7.41 31.77 8.47
C MET A 838 8.08 33.11 8.75
N ARG A 839 8.68 33.74 7.73
CA ARG A 839 9.16 35.12 7.83
C ARG A 839 8.00 36.04 8.20
N ALA A 840 6.90 36.08 7.46
CA ALA A 840 5.75 36.97 7.72
C ALA A 840 5.14 36.79 9.12
N ASP A 841 4.93 35.56 9.56
CA ASP A 841 4.42 35.20 10.88
C ASP A 841 5.42 35.54 12.01
N SER A 842 6.72 35.58 11.71
CA SER A 842 7.75 36.02 12.65
C SER A 842 7.85 37.54 12.75
N HIS A 843 7.28 38.31 11.82
CA HIS A 843 7.35 39.77 11.86
C HIS A 843 6.39 40.33 12.89
N LEU A 844 6.93 41.18 13.76
CA LEU A 844 6.14 41.98 14.66
C LEU A 844 5.39 43.09 13.88
N PRO A 845 4.09 43.35 14.17
CA PRO A 845 3.35 44.43 13.52
C PRO A 845 4.01 45.79 13.71
N SER A 846 3.99 46.64 12.68
CA SER A 846 4.65 47.96 12.69
C SER A 846 4.03 48.95 13.69
N ASP A 847 2.77 48.72 14.07
CA ASP A 847 2.02 49.49 15.07
C ASP A 847 2.17 48.93 16.49
N PHE A 848 3.00 47.92 16.69
CA PHE A 848 3.31 47.39 18.02
C PHE A 848 4.07 48.44 18.86
N VAL A 849 3.47 48.85 19.97
CA VAL A 849 4.05 49.83 20.89
C VAL A 849 3.97 49.29 22.32
N ILE A 850 5.11 49.26 23.01
CA ILE A 850 5.18 49.07 24.46
C ILE A 850 5.26 50.43 25.12
N THR A 851 4.23 50.79 25.88
CA THR A 851 4.16 52.06 26.60
C THR A 851 4.94 52.03 27.91
N GLN A 852 5.06 50.86 28.53
CA GLN A 852 5.76 50.64 29.80
C GLN A 852 6.30 49.21 29.87
N THR A 853 7.59 49.06 30.19
CA THR A 853 8.21 47.76 30.48
C THR A 853 7.85 47.31 31.88
N ALA A 854 7.52 46.03 32.05
CA ALA A 854 7.22 45.46 33.36
C ALA A 854 8.45 45.51 34.30
N PRO A 855 8.30 45.86 35.57
CA PRO A 855 9.41 45.86 36.51
C PRO A 855 9.92 44.44 36.76
N GLU A 856 11.23 44.30 36.93
CA GLU A 856 11.86 43.05 37.39
C GLU A 856 11.70 42.93 38.90
N VAL A 857 10.80 42.04 39.31
CA VAL A 857 10.53 41.71 40.72
C VAL A 857 10.47 40.20 40.88
N ARG A 858 10.69 39.72 42.11
CA ARG A 858 10.65 38.28 42.44
C ARG A 858 9.26 37.69 42.23
N VAL A 859 9.18 36.38 42.03
CA VAL A 859 7.93 35.62 41.86
C VAL A 859 6.97 35.87 43.03
N ALA A 860 7.48 35.90 44.27
CA ALA A 860 6.71 36.17 45.49
C ALA A 860 6.10 37.58 45.59
N GLU A 861 6.57 38.52 44.75
CA GLU A 861 6.12 39.92 44.72
C GLU A 861 5.09 40.17 43.60
N ARG A 862 4.86 39.20 42.70
CA ARG A 862 3.86 39.29 41.63
C ARG A 862 2.45 39.07 42.19
N ASN A 863 1.45 39.80 41.66
CA ASN A 863 0.06 39.68 42.10
C ASN A 863 -0.60 38.42 41.53
N ALA A 864 -0.42 38.16 40.23
CA ALA A 864 -0.89 36.93 39.58
C ALA A 864 -0.01 36.55 38.39
N ILE A 865 0.15 35.24 38.20
CA ILE A 865 0.92 34.63 37.13
C ILE A 865 -0.03 33.81 36.25
N VAL A 866 -0.03 34.01 34.94
CA VAL A 866 -0.68 33.09 34.00
C VAL A 866 0.36 32.10 33.49
N MET A 867 0.02 30.81 33.51
CA MET A 867 0.87 29.76 33.00
C MET A 867 0.11 28.88 32.02
N THR A 868 0.74 28.60 30.87
CA THR A 868 0.23 27.60 29.91
C THR A 868 1.10 26.36 29.94
N GLY A 869 0.50 25.20 29.63
CA GLY A 869 1.25 23.94 29.52
C GLY A 869 1.59 23.30 30.86
N ALA A 870 0.89 23.67 31.95
CA ALA A 870 1.10 23.14 33.31
C ALA A 870 0.87 21.63 33.44
N THR A 871 0.06 21.02 32.56
CA THR A 871 -0.15 19.57 32.49
C THR A 871 0.91 18.84 31.67
N GLY A 872 1.77 19.58 30.96
CA GLY A 872 2.85 19.03 30.13
C GLY A 872 4.05 18.61 30.97
N PHE A 873 4.98 17.86 30.36
CA PHE A 873 6.12 17.27 31.04
C PHE A 873 6.93 18.34 31.80
N LEU A 874 7.57 19.30 31.10
CA LEU A 874 8.35 20.38 31.74
C LEU A 874 7.47 21.33 32.58
N GLY A 875 6.26 21.60 32.11
CA GLY A 875 5.35 22.54 32.76
C GLY A 875 4.92 22.12 34.17
N THR A 876 4.82 20.80 34.42
CA THR A 876 4.48 20.28 35.74
C THR A 876 5.54 20.67 36.79
N PHE A 877 6.83 20.62 36.42
CA PHE A 877 7.95 20.99 37.30
C PHE A 877 8.17 22.51 37.37
N LEU A 878 7.89 23.24 36.29
CA LEU A 878 7.88 24.70 36.32
C LEU A 878 6.82 25.25 37.28
N LEU A 879 5.62 24.65 37.31
CA LEU A 879 4.57 25.02 38.24
C LEU A 879 5.00 24.80 39.69
N ASP A 880 5.61 23.65 39.97
CA ASP A 880 6.16 23.33 41.29
C ASP A 880 7.26 24.31 41.73
N GLU A 881 8.16 24.70 40.82
CA GLU A 881 9.15 25.75 41.11
C GLU A 881 8.52 27.13 41.38
N LEU A 882 7.47 27.52 40.66
CA LEU A 882 6.75 28.78 40.94
C LEU A 882 6.10 28.76 42.34
N VAL A 883 5.50 27.64 42.72
CA VAL A 883 4.92 27.46 44.07
C VAL A 883 6.01 27.54 45.14
N ARG A 884 7.15 26.86 44.97
CA ARG A 884 8.27 26.91 45.93
C ARG A 884 8.84 28.31 46.11
N ARG A 885 8.81 29.12 45.06
CA ARG A 885 9.27 30.52 45.07
C ARG A 885 8.23 31.50 45.60
N GLY A 886 7.11 30.99 46.13
CA GLY A 886 6.10 31.78 46.84
C GLY A 886 5.13 32.53 45.93
N ALA A 887 4.86 32.03 44.72
CA ALA A 887 3.84 32.60 43.86
C ALA A 887 2.48 32.68 44.60
N ARG A 888 1.91 33.88 44.68
CA ARG A 888 0.68 34.13 45.46
C ARG A 888 -0.57 33.60 44.78
N ARG A 889 -0.60 33.69 43.45
CA ARG A 889 -1.73 33.30 42.60
C ARG A 889 -1.22 32.89 41.23
N ILE A 890 -1.56 31.69 40.79
CA ILE A 890 -1.18 31.10 39.50
C ILE A 890 -2.45 30.66 38.79
N ILE A 891 -2.67 31.18 37.58
CA ILE A 891 -3.78 30.81 36.70
C ILE A 891 -3.22 29.89 35.63
N CYS A 892 -3.45 28.59 35.80
CA CYS A 892 -3.09 27.57 34.83
C CYS A 892 -4.17 27.48 33.75
N LEU A 893 -3.81 27.82 32.52
CA LEU A 893 -4.68 27.61 31.36
C LEU A 893 -4.43 26.22 30.79
N GLY A 894 -5.47 25.40 30.73
CA GLY A 894 -5.38 24.01 30.27
C GLY A 894 -6.63 23.54 29.56
N ARG A 895 -6.52 22.51 28.72
CA ARG A 895 -7.66 21.97 27.98
C ARG A 895 -8.59 21.19 28.90
N GLY A 896 -9.89 21.40 28.75
CA GLY A 896 -10.92 20.65 29.46
C GLY A 896 -12.31 21.15 29.11
N ARG A 897 -13.28 20.23 29.08
CA ARG A 897 -14.71 20.55 28.90
C ARG A 897 -15.22 21.63 29.86
N ASP A 898 -14.66 21.68 31.06
CA ASP A 898 -14.88 22.72 32.07
C ASP A 898 -13.65 22.86 32.99
N ALA A 899 -13.72 23.79 33.95
CA ALA A 899 -12.65 24.05 34.91
C ALA A 899 -12.35 22.88 35.84
N ARG A 900 -13.36 22.08 36.20
CA ARG A 900 -13.19 20.91 37.06
C ARG A 900 -12.40 19.83 36.33
N HIS A 901 -12.78 19.52 35.10
CA HIS A 901 -12.08 18.55 34.28
C HIS A 901 -10.62 18.98 33.99
N ALA A 902 -10.40 20.27 33.70
CA ALA A 902 -9.05 20.79 33.53
C ALA A 902 -8.21 20.66 34.83
N ALA A 903 -8.80 20.92 36.00
CA ALA A 903 -8.15 20.76 37.30
C ALA A 903 -7.85 19.29 37.64
N GLU A 904 -8.77 18.37 37.34
CA GLU A 904 -8.57 16.93 37.51
C GLU A 904 -7.38 16.42 36.68
N ARG A 905 -7.23 16.92 35.44
CA ARG A 905 -6.06 16.61 34.60
C ARG A 905 -4.76 17.13 35.18
N LEU A 906 -4.73 18.36 35.69
CA LEU A 906 -3.55 18.92 36.36
C LEU A 906 -3.17 18.15 37.62
N ALA A 907 -4.17 17.79 38.44
CA ALA A 907 -3.97 16.99 39.63
C ALA A 907 -3.39 15.60 39.30
N ALA A 908 -3.84 14.97 38.22
CA ALA A 908 -3.30 13.69 37.75
C ALA A 908 -1.83 13.82 37.31
N SER A 909 -1.48 14.86 36.55
CA SER A 909 -0.08 15.11 36.14
C SER A 909 0.85 15.31 37.35
N LEU A 910 0.44 16.11 38.34
CA LEU A 910 1.22 16.35 39.55
C LEU A 910 1.36 15.09 40.41
N GLN A 911 0.28 14.31 40.54
CA GLN A 911 0.30 13.03 41.25
C GLN A 911 1.27 12.05 40.58
N GLN A 912 1.22 11.94 39.25
CA GLN A 912 2.10 11.05 38.51
C GLN A 912 3.58 11.43 38.68
N ALA A 913 3.88 12.74 38.74
CA ALA A 913 5.22 13.26 39.01
C ALA A 913 5.66 13.19 40.49
N GLY A 914 4.77 12.79 41.41
CA GLY A 914 5.04 12.73 42.85
C GLY A 914 5.12 14.11 43.53
N LEU A 915 4.42 15.12 42.99
CA LEU A 915 4.45 16.51 43.45
C LEU A 915 3.19 16.85 44.27
N GLU A 916 2.96 16.11 45.36
CA GLU A 916 1.73 16.22 46.17
C GLU A 916 1.60 17.58 46.89
N GLN A 917 2.72 18.23 47.23
CA GLN A 917 2.71 19.56 47.84
C GLN A 917 2.12 20.62 46.89
N THR A 918 2.58 20.64 45.64
CA THR A 918 2.04 21.52 44.59
C THR A 918 0.59 21.16 44.26
N ARG A 919 0.24 19.87 44.26
CA ARG A 919 -1.13 19.41 44.02
C ARG A 919 -2.11 19.93 45.08
N ALA A 920 -1.68 19.99 46.34
CA ALA A 920 -2.50 20.51 47.44
C ALA A 920 -2.84 22.00 47.28
N GLU A 921 -2.07 22.75 46.48
CA GLU A 921 -2.30 24.17 46.20
C GLU A 921 -3.39 24.44 45.15
N ILE A 922 -3.92 23.41 44.48
CA ILE A 922 -5.06 23.54 43.54
C ILE A 922 -6.31 23.99 44.30
N GLY A 923 -6.87 25.14 43.90
CA GLY A 923 -7.99 25.79 44.57
C GLY A 923 -7.59 26.76 45.70
N HIS A 924 -6.29 26.84 46.03
CA HIS A 924 -5.73 27.81 46.98
C HIS A 924 -4.94 28.89 46.26
N SER A 925 -3.68 28.61 45.91
CA SER A 925 -2.82 29.51 45.13
C SER A 925 -2.86 29.19 43.62
N ILE A 926 -3.36 28.02 43.22
CA ILE A 926 -3.49 27.59 41.81
C ILE A 926 -4.95 27.56 41.37
N GLU A 927 -5.28 28.31 40.34
CA GLU A 927 -6.55 28.27 39.60
C GLU A 927 -6.37 27.57 38.27
N VAL A 928 -7.39 26.83 37.80
CA VAL A 928 -7.34 26.15 36.50
C VAL A 928 -8.49 26.60 35.63
N TRP A 929 -8.17 27.23 34.49
CA TRP A 929 -9.17 27.75 33.56
C TRP A 929 -9.12 26.97 32.24
N PRO A 930 -10.28 26.49 31.73
CA PRO A 930 -10.33 25.81 30.45
C PRO A 930 -10.00 26.80 29.32
N CYS A 931 -9.11 26.40 28.42
CA CYS A 931 -8.72 27.18 27.24
C CYS A 931 -8.48 26.30 26.02
N GLU A 932 -8.52 26.91 24.83
CA GLU A 932 -8.12 26.31 23.56
C GLU A 932 -7.22 27.30 22.81
N LEU A 933 -5.90 27.11 22.94
CA LEU A 933 -4.89 28.09 22.51
C LEU A 933 -4.90 28.42 21.01
N GLY A 934 -5.41 27.52 20.17
CA GLY A 934 -5.50 27.72 18.71
C GLY A 934 -6.70 28.59 18.28
N LEU A 935 -7.58 28.96 19.21
CA LEU A 935 -8.73 29.82 18.94
C LEU A 935 -8.40 31.29 19.27
N PRO A 936 -9.07 32.27 18.61
CA PRO A 936 -8.98 33.68 18.97
C PRO A 936 -9.24 33.92 20.46
N GLY A 937 -8.52 34.86 21.07
CA GLY A 937 -8.63 35.13 22.51
C GLY A 937 -8.26 33.93 23.40
N LEU A 938 -7.47 32.97 22.88
CA LEU A 938 -7.07 31.72 23.55
C LEU A 938 -8.25 30.80 23.91
N GLY A 939 -9.41 31.00 23.27
CA GLY A 939 -10.66 30.31 23.62
C GLY A 939 -11.22 30.72 24.99
N LEU A 940 -10.73 31.82 25.56
CA LEU A 940 -11.27 32.41 26.79
C LEU A 940 -12.43 33.33 26.45
N GLY A 941 -13.51 33.30 27.24
CA GLY A 941 -14.56 34.31 27.15
C GLY A 941 -14.03 35.70 27.52
N GLU A 942 -14.64 36.76 26.98
CA GLU A 942 -14.21 38.16 27.13
C GLU A 942 -13.90 38.54 28.58
N GLY A 943 -14.72 38.12 29.54
CA GLY A 943 -14.50 38.42 30.97
C GLY A 943 -13.22 37.82 31.56
N ARG A 944 -12.81 36.62 31.12
CA ARG A 944 -11.55 36.00 31.57
C ARG A 944 -10.34 36.62 30.89
N LEU A 945 -10.46 36.97 29.61
CA LEU A 945 -9.41 37.68 28.89
C LEU A 945 -9.15 39.06 29.51
N GLN A 946 -10.21 39.80 29.83
CA GLN A 946 -10.13 41.07 30.53
C GLN A 946 -9.50 40.91 31.94
N ALA A 947 -9.84 39.84 32.67
CA ALA A 947 -9.21 39.56 33.96
C ALA A 947 -7.69 39.32 33.83
N ILE A 948 -7.23 38.67 32.76
CA ILE A 948 -5.78 38.54 32.49
C ILE A 948 -5.17 39.93 32.22
N ILE A 949 -5.82 40.76 31.42
CA ILE A 949 -5.33 42.12 31.09
C ILE A 949 -5.18 43.00 32.34
N ASP A 950 -6.14 42.91 33.28
CA ASP A 950 -6.22 43.81 34.42
C ASP A 950 -5.44 43.34 35.66
N GLN A 951 -5.27 42.03 35.84
CA GLN A 951 -4.82 41.45 37.12
C GLN A 951 -3.51 40.67 37.06
N VAL A 952 -3.02 40.32 35.88
CA VAL A 952 -1.82 39.46 35.71
C VAL A 952 -0.59 40.33 35.49
N ASP A 953 0.49 40.02 36.19
CA ASP A 953 1.77 40.74 36.08
C ASP A 953 2.85 39.91 35.36
N LEU A 954 2.62 38.60 35.16
CA LEU A 954 3.55 37.69 34.51
C LEU A 954 2.82 36.62 33.71
N VAL A 955 3.26 36.40 32.48
CA VAL A 955 2.82 35.30 31.61
C VAL A 955 4.00 34.35 31.40
N LEU A 956 3.86 33.09 31.83
CA LEU A 956 4.78 32.00 31.52
C LEU A 956 4.16 31.10 30.44
N HIS A 957 4.63 31.25 29.22
CA HIS A 957 4.15 30.49 28.07
C HIS A 957 5.04 29.28 27.78
N ASN A 958 4.62 28.10 28.24
CA ASN A 958 5.30 26.82 28.02
C ASN A 958 4.53 25.84 27.12
N ALA A 959 3.24 26.09 26.86
CA ALA A 959 2.45 25.19 26.02
C ALA A 959 2.99 25.12 24.58
N ALA A 960 2.93 23.93 24.00
CA ALA A 960 3.15 23.70 22.58
C ALA A 960 2.39 22.44 22.12
N ALA A 961 1.93 22.44 20.87
CA ALA A 961 1.72 21.22 20.10
C ALA A 961 3.09 20.67 19.70
N VAL A 962 3.36 19.41 20.08
CA VAL A 962 4.62 18.73 19.78
C VAL A 962 4.29 17.55 18.88
N ASP A 963 4.58 17.69 17.59
CA ASP A 963 4.49 16.63 16.59
C ASP A 963 5.70 16.74 15.66
N PHE A 964 6.49 15.67 15.59
CA PHE A 964 7.70 15.62 14.77
C PHE A 964 7.42 15.20 13.32
N LEU A 965 6.19 14.74 13.02
CA LEU A 965 5.75 14.36 11.68
C LEU A 965 4.81 15.42 11.05
N GLY A 966 4.23 16.30 11.87
CA GLY A 966 3.33 17.37 11.42
C GLY A 966 4.01 18.57 10.75
N GLY A 967 3.26 19.29 9.92
CA GLY A 967 3.74 20.47 9.17
C GLY A 967 3.63 21.80 9.93
N TYR A 968 4.25 22.87 9.42
CA TYR A 968 4.22 24.20 10.04
C TYR A 968 2.78 24.75 10.15
N ARG A 969 1.98 24.64 9.09
CA ARG A 969 0.62 25.21 9.01
C ARG A 969 -0.34 24.67 10.07
N GLU A 970 -0.24 23.38 10.40
CA GLU A 970 -1.11 22.72 11.39
C GLU A 970 -0.80 23.15 12.82
N MET A 971 0.49 23.33 13.13
CA MET A 971 0.94 23.69 14.48
C MET A 971 1.00 25.21 14.74
N ALA A 972 1.10 26.02 13.69
CA ALA A 972 1.23 27.48 13.81
C ALA A 972 0.10 28.14 14.63
N PRO A 973 -1.19 27.77 14.52
CA PRO A 973 -2.24 28.36 15.36
C PRO A 973 -1.97 28.20 16.86
N VAL A 974 -1.47 27.03 17.28
CA VAL A 974 -1.23 26.72 18.70
C VAL A 974 0.13 27.20 19.19
N ASN A 975 1.19 27.14 18.36
CA ASN A 975 2.56 27.43 18.78
C ASN A 975 2.99 28.87 18.49
N VAL A 976 2.46 29.49 17.43
CA VAL A 976 2.77 30.86 17.00
C VAL A 976 1.61 31.79 17.35
N GLY A 977 0.37 31.39 17.03
CA GLY A 977 -0.84 32.19 17.29
C GLY A 977 -1.01 32.56 18.76
N SER A 978 -0.85 31.59 19.68
CA SER A 978 -0.92 31.85 21.12
C SER A 978 0.14 32.82 21.62
N VAL A 979 1.36 32.75 21.08
CA VAL A 979 2.46 33.66 21.43
C VAL A 979 2.13 35.08 21.00
N ARG A 980 1.62 35.25 19.77
CA ARG A 980 1.17 36.55 19.26
C ARG A 980 0.05 37.13 20.14
N GLU A 981 -0.91 36.31 20.52
CA GLU A 981 -2.02 36.73 21.39
C GLU A 981 -1.53 37.16 22.77
N PHE A 982 -0.64 36.39 23.41
CA PHE A 982 -0.08 36.78 24.71
C PHE A 982 0.79 38.02 24.64
N VAL A 983 1.63 38.16 23.61
CA VAL A 983 2.42 39.38 23.38
C VAL A 983 1.50 40.58 23.20
N GLN A 984 0.36 40.42 22.50
CA GLN A 984 -0.66 41.45 22.36
C GLN A 984 -1.41 41.75 23.67
N ILE A 985 -1.64 40.76 24.53
CA ILE A 985 -2.21 40.96 25.88
C ILE A 985 -1.22 41.74 26.77
N CYS A 986 0.09 41.52 26.61
CA CYS A 986 1.13 42.22 27.36
C CYS A 986 1.24 43.72 27.00
N THR A 987 0.70 44.15 25.85
CA THR A 987 0.63 45.60 25.49
C THR A 987 -0.55 46.32 26.13
N GLN A 988 -1.48 45.60 26.75
CA GLN A 988 -2.74 46.13 27.24
C GLN A 988 -2.80 46.15 28.77
N GLY A 989 -3.47 47.16 29.33
CA GLY A 989 -3.68 47.27 30.77
C GLY A 989 -2.37 47.45 31.54
N ARG A 990 -2.17 46.66 32.60
CA ARG A 990 -0.96 46.73 33.43
C ARG A 990 0.24 46.09 32.71
N PRO A 991 1.47 46.60 32.87
CA PRO A 991 2.67 46.00 32.30
C PRO A 991 2.89 44.57 32.80
N LYS A 992 3.11 43.63 31.87
CA LYS A 992 3.30 42.19 32.18
C LYS A 992 4.66 41.72 31.71
N ALA A 993 5.34 40.93 32.53
CA ALA A 993 6.54 40.20 32.12
C ALA A 993 6.13 39.00 31.26
N PHE A 994 6.79 38.78 30.12
CA PHE A 994 6.49 37.67 29.21
C PHE A 994 7.65 36.68 29.14
N HIS A 995 7.46 35.50 29.71
CA HIS A 995 8.46 34.44 29.75
C HIS A 995 8.05 33.30 28.82
N PHE A 996 8.86 33.07 27.78
CA PHE A 996 8.59 32.10 26.72
C PHE A 996 9.55 30.92 26.79
N VAL A 997 9.02 29.71 26.85
CA VAL A 997 9.82 28.47 26.76
C VAL A 997 9.88 28.02 25.30
N SER A 998 11.06 28.19 24.72
CA SER A 998 11.47 27.79 23.38
C SER A 998 12.19 26.42 23.43
N THR A 999 13.10 26.14 22.50
CA THR A 999 13.91 24.93 22.46
C THR A 999 15.27 25.22 21.84
N LEU A 1000 16.32 24.50 22.25
CA LEU A 1000 17.64 24.61 21.61
C LEU A 1000 17.65 24.11 20.15
N ARG A 1001 16.64 23.31 19.77
CA ARG A 1001 16.46 22.81 18.39
C ARG A 1001 16.20 23.88 17.34
N VAL A 1002 15.94 25.13 17.73
CA VAL A 1002 15.90 26.25 16.77
C VAL A 1002 17.22 26.43 16.00
N PHE A 1003 18.34 25.87 16.49
CA PHE A 1003 19.64 25.78 15.80
C PHE A 1003 19.83 24.52 14.95
N ALA A 1004 18.75 23.95 14.44
CA ALA A 1004 18.78 22.67 13.74
C ALA A 1004 19.65 22.63 12.47
N ARG A 1005 19.87 23.77 11.81
CA ARG A 1005 20.58 23.84 10.55
C ARG A 1005 22.10 23.79 10.73
N LEU A 1006 22.72 22.79 10.10
CA LEU A 1006 24.16 22.54 10.14
C LEU A 1006 24.99 23.77 9.71
N ASP A 1007 24.59 24.49 8.65
CA ASP A 1007 25.33 25.67 8.18
C ASP A 1007 25.32 26.86 9.15
N GLN A 1008 24.42 26.89 10.14
CA GLN A 1008 24.39 27.94 11.17
C GLN A 1008 25.36 27.66 12.32
N ILE A 1009 25.69 26.39 12.56
CA ILE A 1009 26.42 25.97 13.76
C ILE A 1009 27.79 25.37 13.46
N VAL A 1010 28.02 24.86 12.24
CA VAL A 1010 29.33 24.30 11.87
C VAL A 1010 30.44 25.34 12.04
N GLY A 1011 31.37 25.07 12.97
CA GLY A 1011 32.50 25.94 13.29
C GLY A 1011 32.16 27.15 14.18
N THR A 1012 30.94 27.19 14.75
CA THR A 1012 30.47 28.29 15.59
C THR A 1012 30.14 27.77 16.99
N GLU A 1013 30.68 28.39 18.04
CA GLU A 1013 30.22 28.13 19.41
C GLU A 1013 28.86 28.78 19.65
N VAL A 1014 27.86 27.98 20.01
CA VAL A 1014 26.50 28.43 20.30
C VAL A 1014 26.46 28.92 21.76
N SER A 1015 26.43 30.24 21.92
CA SER A 1015 26.31 30.96 23.19
C SER A 1015 25.05 31.84 23.19
N GLU A 1016 24.72 32.47 24.34
CA GLU A 1016 23.56 33.37 24.45
C GLU A 1016 23.61 34.59 23.51
N ALA A 1017 24.78 34.89 22.92
CA ALA A 1017 24.95 35.96 21.94
C ALA A 1017 24.64 35.53 20.49
N VAL A 1018 24.42 34.24 20.25
CA VAL A 1018 24.11 33.67 18.94
C VAL A 1018 22.61 33.45 18.83
N ASP A 1019 21.99 34.04 17.80
CA ASP A 1019 20.57 33.85 17.48
C ASP A 1019 20.39 33.10 16.17
N PRO A 1020 19.35 32.27 16.03
CA PRO A 1020 19.12 31.50 14.82
C PRO A 1020 18.59 32.41 13.70
N TRP A 1021 19.45 32.83 12.78
CA TRP A 1021 19.13 33.87 11.78
C TRP A 1021 18.47 33.36 10.48
N LYS A 1022 18.33 32.04 10.29
CA LYS A 1022 17.66 31.45 9.12
C LYS A 1022 16.56 30.47 9.54
N PRO A 1023 15.40 30.49 8.84
CA PRO A 1023 14.35 29.49 9.04
C PRO A 1023 14.90 28.06 8.87
N PRO A 1024 14.55 27.12 9.77
CA PRO A 1024 14.93 25.72 9.63
C PRO A 1024 13.98 25.02 8.63
N SER A 1025 14.22 25.22 7.33
CA SER A 1025 13.35 24.75 6.23
C SER A 1025 13.18 23.22 6.15
N ASP A 1026 14.21 22.46 6.55
CA ASP A 1026 14.29 21.01 6.39
C ASP A 1026 13.99 20.24 7.71
N GLU A 1027 13.29 20.89 8.65
CA GLU A 1027 12.97 20.37 9.98
C GLU A 1027 11.48 20.14 10.20
N SER A 1028 11.15 19.46 11.30
CA SER A 1028 9.75 19.24 11.71
C SER A 1028 8.98 20.56 11.94
N GLY A 1029 7.66 20.54 11.74
CA GLY A 1029 6.81 21.71 11.97
C GLY A 1029 6.88 22.24 13.41
N TYR A 1030 7.18 21.40 14.39
CA TYR A 1030 7.44 21.82 15.77
C TYR A 1030 8.64 22.77 15.87
N VAL A 1031 9.78 22.40 15.26
CA VAL A 1031 11.00 23.22 15.26
C VAL A 1031 10.78 24.53 14.49
N LYS A 1032 10.09 24.45 13.34
CA LYS A 1032 9.71 25.61 12.53
C LYS A 1032 8.85 26.60 13.31
N THR A 1033 7.80 26.14 13.97
CA THR A 1033 6.90 27.00 14.76
C THR A 1033 7.58 27.58 16.00
N LYS A 1034 8.45 26.83 16.68
CA LYS A 1034 9.27 27.37 17.78
C LYS A 1034 10.24 28.45 17.30
N TRP A 1035 10.89 28.27 16.15
CA TRP A 1035 11.76 29.31 15.56
C TRP A 1035 10.97 30.59 15.26
N VAL A 1036 9.80 30.50 14.62
CA VAL A 1036 8.95 31.67 14.32
C VAL A 1036 8.51 32.40 15.59
N ALA A 1037 8.01 31.66 16.59
CA ALA A 1037 7.62 32.24 17.87
C ALA A 1037 8.80 32.89 18.61
N ASP A 1038 9.97 32.26 18.59
CA ASP A 1038 11.21 32.79 19.19
C ASP A 1038 11.60 34.13 18.54
N GLN A 1039 11.64 34.19 17.20
CA GLN A 1039 11.91 35.42 16.45
C GLN A 1039 10.90 36.54 16.75
N PHE A 1040 9.61 36.21 16.83
CA PHE A 1040 8.56 37.18 17.15
C PHE A 1040 8.75 37.79 18.54
N VAL A 1041 9.07 36.98 19.56
CA VAL A 1041 9.31 37.45 20.93
C VAL A 1041 10.60 38.26 21.03
N GLN A 1042 11.66 37.88 20.30
CA GLN A 1042 12.88 38.67 20.21
C GLN A 1042 12.62 40.08 19.65
N GLN A 1043 11.83 40.18 18.58
CA GLN A 1043 11.44 41.47 18.02
C GLN A 1043 10.62 42.31 19.02
N ALA A 1044 9.65 41.69 19.71
CA ALA A 1044 8.87 42.37 20.74
C ALA A 1044 9.75 42.88 21.90
N ARG A 1045 10.76 42.09 22.31
CA ARG A 1045 11.75 42.49 23.31
C ARG A 1045 12.60 43.66 22.84
N ALA A 1046 13.02 43.67 21.58
CA ALA A 1046 13.76 44.80 20.99
C ALA A 1046 12.94 46.10 20.99
N GLN A 1047 11.60 46.01 20.99
CA GLN A 1047 10.67 47.13 21.14
C GLN A 1047 10.32 47.47 22.61
N GLY A 1048 11.02 46.89 23.58
CA GLY A 1048 10.89 47.23 25.01
C GLY A 1048 9.97 46.32 25.83
N LEU A 1049 9.44 45.23 25.27
CA LEU A 1049 8.72 44.22 26.05
C LEU A 1049 9.68 43.56 27.04
N GLY A 1050 9.30 43.53 28.33
CA GLY A 1050 10.03 42.78 29.35
C GLY A 1050 9.86 41.29 29.14
N ALA A 1051 10.71 40.69 28.31
CA ALA A 1051 10.58 39.30 27.90
C ALA A 1051 11.84 38.46 28.12
N GLY A 1052 11.65 37.24 28.62
CA GLY A 1052 12.69 36.20 28.74
C GLY A 1052 12.39 35.02 27.82
N ILE A 1053 13.39 34.53 27.10
CA ILE A 1053 13.28 33.38 26.18
C ILE A 1053 14.20 32.28 26.69
N TYR A 1054 13.66 31.09 26.95
CA TYR A 1054 14.41 29.96 27.50
C TYR A 1054 14.49 28.82 26.48
N ARG A 1055 15.70 28.44 26.06
CA ARG A 1055 15.98 27.37 25.10
C ARG A 1055 16.63 26.19 25.84
N PRO A 1056 15.85 25.27 26.44
CA PRO A 1056 16.42 24.09 27.07
C PRO A 1056 16.98 23.11 26.03
N SER A 1057 18.06 22.42 26.42
CA SER A 1057 18.51 21.16 25.83
C SER A 1057 17.40 20.11 25.83
N PHE A 1058 17.63 18.94 25.21
CA PHE A 1058 16.62 17.88 25.18
C PHE A 1058 16.25 17.45 26.61
N VAL A 1059 15.02 17.73 26.99
CA VAL A 1059 14.52 17.44 28.34
C VAL A 1059 14.36 15.93 28.50
N ILE A 1060 15.03 15.37 29.51
CA ILE A 1060 14.99 13.95 29.87
C ILE A 1060 14.42 13.77 31.29
N GLY A 1061 14.35 12.52 31.76
CA GLY A 1061 13.77 12.19 33.05
C GLY A 1061 14.44 12.90 34.24
N ARG A 1062 13.71 12.96 35.36
CA ARG A 1062 14.13 13.61 36.60
C ARG A 1062 15.43 13.01 37.13
N HIS A 1063 16.39 13.86 37.50
CA HIS A 1063 17.73 13.38 37.90
C HIS A 1063 17.72 12.54 39.19
N THR A 1064 16.77 12.80 40.10
CA THR A 1064 16.72 12.11 41.40
C THR A 1064 16.28 10.66 41.33
N ASP A 1065 15.32 10.31 40.46
CA ASP A 1065 14.68 8.99 40.45
C ASP A 1065 14.34 8.44 39.06
N GLY A 1066 14.75 9.14 38.00
CA GLY A 1066 14.50 8.72 36.62
C GLY A 1066 13.06 8.91 36.14
N PHE A 1067 12.19 9.57 36.91
CA PHE A 1067 10.80 9.82 36.50
C PHE A 1067 10.72 10.46 35.11
N SER A 1068 9.98 9.83 34.20
CA SER A 1068 9.87 10.29 32.81
C SER A 1068 8.46 10.12 32.23
N ASN A 1069 8.22 10.77 31.10
CA ASN A 1069 6.99 10.66 30.31
C ASN A 1069 7.24 9.75 29.11
N VAL A 1070 6.30 8.84 28.82
CA VAL A 1070 6.47 7.76 27.82
C VAL A 1070 6.60 8.23 26.37
N ALA A 1071 6.26 9.49 26.08
CA ALA A 1071 6.23 10.05 24.72
C ALA A 1071 7.45 10.91 24.35
N ASP A 1072 8.38 11.18 25.29
CA ASP A 1072 9.54 12.06 25.04
C ASP A 1072 10.75 11.29 24.47
N LEU A 1073 11.72 12.01 23.88
CA LEU A 1073 12.86 11.42 23.16
C LEU A 1073 13.68 10.42 23.98
N GLY A 1074 14.02 10.77 25.23
CA GLY A 1074 14.76 9.86 26.12
C GLY A 1074 13.98 8.56 26.39
N SER A 1075 12.65 8.65 26.46
CA SER A 1075 11.75 7.53 26.69
C SER A 1075 11.55 6.69 25.44
N ALA A 1076 11.44 7.34 24.27
CA ALA A 1076 11.36 6.67 22.99
C ALA A 1076 12.64 5.88 22.70
N LEU A 1077 13.81 6.46 22.95
CA LEU A 1077 15.11 5.77 22.81
C LEU A 1077 15.25 4.62 23.81
N ALA A 1078 14.95 4.85 25.10
CA ALA A 1078 15.02 3.80 26.11
C ALA A 1078 14.05 2.65 25.81
N ARG A 1079 12.81 2.96 25.44
CA ARG A 1079 11.79 1.95 25.12
C ARG A 1079 12.15 1.16 23.86
N PHE A 1080 12.57 1.86 22.81
CA PHE A 1080 12.99 1.22 21.58
C PHE A 1080 14.19 0.30 21.81
N ALA A 1081 15.19 0.75 22.58
CA ALA A 1081 16.34 -0.07 22.94
C ALA A 1081 15.96 -1.31 23.76
N LEU A 1082 15.02 -1.17 24.71
CA LEU A 1082 14.50 -2.31 25.49
C LEU A 1082 13.75 -3.33 24.62
N ASP A 1083 12.96 -2.86 23.65
CA ASP A 1083 12.11 -3.72 22.82
C ASP A 1083 12.87 -4.36 21.63
N THR A 1084 13.94 -3.72 21.17
CA THR A 1084 14.65 -4.14 19.94
C THR A 1084 16.11 -4.52 20.15
N GLY A 1085 16.71 -4.15 21.27
CA GLY A 1085 18.13 -4.35 21.54
C GLY A 1085 19.05 -3.52 20.64
N MET A 1086 18.56 -2.47 19.96
CA MET A 1086 19.37 -1.67 19.03
C MET A 1086 19.20 -0.16 19.19
N LEU A 1087 20.28 0.58 18.92
CA LEU A 1087 20.33 2.05 18.81
C LEU A 1087 21.16 2.44 17.57
N PRO A 1088 21.01 3.65 17.03
CA PRO A 1088 21.81 4.07 15.88
C PRO A 1088 23.24 4.40 16.31
N ASP A 1089 24.24 3.97 15.52
CA ASP A 1089 25.64 4.35 15.69
C ASP A 1089 25.88 5.72 15.06
N VAL A 1090 25.63 6.78 15.85
CA VAL A 1090 25.89 8.17 15.47
C VAL A 1090 27.04 8.74 16.30
N GLN A 1091 27.92 9.53 15.67
CA GLN A 1091 29.14 10.04 16.31
C GLN A 1091 28.89 11.26 17.20
N THR A 1092 27.75 11.93 17.06
CA THR A 1092 27.50 13.21 17.70
C THR A 1092 26.86 13.06 19.08
N ALA A 1093 27.37 13.81 20.07
CA ALA A 1093 26.77 13.85 21.40
C ALA A 1093 25.46 14.65 21.38
N MET A 1094 24.45 14.17 22.11
CA MET A 1094 23.16 14.82 22.24
C MET A 1094 23.13 15.74 23.46
N PRO A 1095 22.75 17.01 23.32
CA PRO A 1095 22.61 17.91 24.45
C PRO A 1095 21.33 17.58 25.22
N ILE A 1096 21.46 17.08 26.43
CA ILE A 1096 20.35 16.62 27.28
C ILE A 1096 20.28 17.42 28.57
N ILE A 1097 19.12 17.49 29.21
CA ILE A 1097 18.96 18.10 30.53
C ILE A 1097 17.83 17.44 31.32
N PRO A 1098 18.02 17.07 32.60
CA PRO A 1098 16.94 16.56 33.43
C PRO A 1098 15.84 17.59 33.62
N ILE A 1099 14.59 17.14 33.60
CA ILE A 1099 13.42 18.01 33.62
C ILE A 1099 13.34 18.94 34.82
N ASP A 1100 13.68 18.45 36.00
CA ASP A 1100 13.60 19.21 37.23
C ASP A 1100 14.76 20.22 37.34
N VAL A 1101 15.91 19.91 36.72
CA VAL A 1101 17.03 20.85 36.56
C VAL A 1101 16.63 21.96 35.59
N ALA A 1102 16.10 21.62 34.42
CA ALA A 1102 15.63 22.59 33.43
C ALA A 1102 14.57 23.54 34.03
N ALA A 1103 13.57 23.00 34.74
CA ALA A 1103 12.55 23.80 35.42
C ALA A 1103 13.15 24.74 36.46
N ARG A 1104 14.08 24.24 37.29
CA ARG A 1104 14.76 25.04 38.32
C ARG A 1104 15.58 26.18 37.71
N ARG A 1105 16.30 25.94 36.60
CA ARG A 1105 17.07 26.99 35.90
C ARG A 1105 16.17 28.08 35.34
N ILE A 1106 15.13 27.69 34.63
CA ILE A 1106 14.16 28.64 34.05
C ILE A 1106 13.52 29.47 35.17
N ALA A 1107 13.03 28.84 36.23
CA ALA A 1107 12.43 29.54 37.36
C ALA A 1107 13.43 30.45 38.09
N ALA A 1108 14.71 30.06 38.19
CA ALA A 1108 15.74 30.91 38.79
C ALA A 1108 15.96 32.21 38.01
N PHE A 1109 15.99 32.14 36.66
CA PHE A 1109 16.06 33.33 35.82
C PHE A 1109 14.81 34.20 35.96
N ILE A 1110 13.61 33.60 35.98
CA ILE A 1110 12.35 34.32 36.17
C ILE A 1110 12.32 35.07 37.53
N ASP A 1111 12.94 34.51 38.56
CA ASP A 1111 12.88 35.02 39.93
C ASP A 1111 14.03 35.98 40.30
N THR A 1112 15.05 36.12 39.45
CA THR A 1112 16.25 36.93 39.75
C THR A 1112 16.20 38.29 39.03
N PRO A 1113 15.99 39.42 39.73
CA PRO A 1113 16.05 40.74 39.11
C PRO A 1113 17.44 41.03 38.53
N GLY A 1114 17.48 41.64 37.35
CA GLY A 1114 18.64 41.84 36.50
C GLY A 1114 18.82 40.73 35.45
N GLU A 1115 18.19 39.57 35.63
CA GLU A 1115 18.37 38.39 34.78
C GLU A 1115 17.08 37.92 34.07
N GLN A 1116 15.93 38.55 34.36
CA GLN A 1116 14.60 38.09 33.93
C GLN A 1116 14.38 38.25 32.42
N TYR A 1117 14.97 39.28 31.82
CA TYR A 1117 14.71 39.69 30.43
C TYR A 1117 15.91 39.43 29.51
N GLY A 1118 16.10 38.17 29.12
CA GLY A 1118 17.18 37.75 28.22
C GLY A 1118 16.86 36.45 27.49
N VAL A 1119 17.70 36.12 26.51
CA VAL A 1119 17.70 34.80 25.86
C VAL A 1119 18.66 33.90 26.64
N ARG A 1120 18.17 32.76 27.13
CA ARG A 1120 18.95 31.81 27.94
C ARG A 1120 18.98 30.45 27.29
N HIS A 1121 20.17 29.93 27.02
CA HIS A 1121 20.35 28.56 26.53
C HIS A 1121 20.62 27.67 27.74
N ILE A 1122 19.68 26.77 28.08
CA ILE A 1122 19.81 25.94 29.29
C ILE A 1122 20.59 24.66 28.91
N THR A 1123 21.92 24.81 28.90
CA THR A 1123 22.90 23.84 28.36
C THR A 1123 23.97 23.45 29.39
N ASP A 1124 23.78 23.79 30.67
CA ASP A 1124 24.72 23.54 31.77
C ASP A 1124 24.80 22.05 32.20
N TRP A 1125 24.07 21.17 31.52
CA TRP A 1125 24.10 19.73 31.76
C TRP A 1125 24.93 19.01 30.69
N PRO A 1126 25.79 18.04 31.04
CA PRO A 1126 26.65 17.34 30.07
C PRO A 1126 25.86 16.65 28.95
N SER A 1127 26.32 16.83 27.70
CA SER A 1127 25.84 16.07 26.54
C SER A 1127 26.24 14.60 26.64
N ILE A 1128 25.50 13.71 25.97
CA ILE A 1128 25.76 12.26 25.99
C ILE A 1128 25.76 11.65 24.58
N SER A 1129 26.69 10.74 24.32
CA SER A 1129 26.78 9.99 23.06
C SER A 1129 26.02 8.66 23.10
N MET A 1130 25.69 8.10 21.93
CA MET A 1130 25.07 6.76 21.84
C MET A 1130 25.96 5.65 22.42
N ARG A 1131 27.28 5.81 22.36
CA ARG A 1131 28.24 4.89 22.98
C ARG A 1131 28.19 4.92 24.49
N GLU A 1132 28.07 6.10 25.09
CA GLU A 1132 27.90 6.22 26.54
C GLU A 1132 26.57 5.63 26.99
N ILE A 1133 25.48 5.85 26.22
CA ILE A 1133 24.18 5.21 26.46
C ILE A 1133 24.32 3.67 26.45
N GLN A 1134 25.02 3.11 25.45
CA GLN A 1134 25.30 1.68 25.36
C GLN A 1134 26.06 1.16 26.59
N VAL A 1135 27.10 1.86 27.04
CA VAL A 1135 27.89 1.50 28.24
C VAL A 1135 27.03 1.53 29.50
N ILE A 1136 26.21 2.57 29.68
CA ILE A 1136 25.31 2.72 30.83
C ILE A 1136 24.23 1.62 30.84
N ALA A 1137 23.74 1.21 29.67
CA ALA A 1137 22.80 0.10 29.55
C ALA A 1137 23.47 -1.25 29.89
N ALA A 1138 24.71 -1.45 29.46
CA ALA A 1138 25.46 -2.67 29.74
C ALA A 1138 25.72 -2.85 31.25
N THR A 1139 25.99 -1.78 32.01
CA THR A 1139 26.12 -1.86 33.49
C THR A 1139 24.84 -2.29 34.19
N ARG A 1140 23.68 -2.18 33.51
CA ARG A 1140 22.35 -2.61 33.99
C ARG A 1140 21.90 -3.96 33.39
N GLY A 1141 22.81 -4.65 32.69
CA GLY A 1141 22.55 -5.96 32.09
C GLY A 1141 21.71 -5.92 30.82
N LEU A 1142 21.63 -4.78 30.14
CA LEU A 1142 20.95 -4.64 28.85
C LEU A 1142 21.98 -4.71 27.72
N ALA A 1143 21.82 -5.67 26.81
CA ALA A 1143 22.62 -5.76 25.60
C ALA A 1143 21.99 -4.88 24.52
N ILE A 1144 22.71 -3.83 24.11
CA ILE A 1144 22.29 -2.92 23.03
C ILE A 1144 23.35 -2.94 21.94
N ASP A 1145 22.94 -3.21 20.70
CA ASP A 1145 23.77 -3.11 19.51
C ASP A 1145 23.69 -1.70 18.93
N LEU A 1146 24.85 -1.08 18.69
CA LEU A 1146 24.93 0.14 17.88
C LEU A 1146 24.97 -0.27 16.40
N VAL A 1147 23.99 0.20 15.65
CA VAL A 1147 23.75 -0.21 14.26
C VAL A 1147 24.00 0.99 13.32
N PRO A 1148 24.70 0.82 12.19
CA PRO A 1148 24.89 1.91 11.22
C PRO A 1148 23.56 2.56 10.83
N LEU A 1149 23.50 3.89 10.79
CA LEU A 1149 22.26 4.64 10.67
C LEU A 1149 21.30 4.18 9.54
N PRO A 1150 21.76 3.92 8.28
CA PRO A 1150 20.87 3.43 7.22
C PRO A 1150 20.26 2.06 7.52
N VAL A 1151 21.02 1.20 8.22
CA VAL A 1151 20.57 -0.13 8.63
C VAL A 1151 19.61 -0.03 9.83
N TYR A 1152 19.89 0.87 10.76
CA TYR A 1152 19.00 1.19 11.87
C TYR A 1152 17.63 1.64 11.36
N ILE A 1153 17.58 2.61 10.43
CA ILE A 1153 16.34 3.13 9.84
C ILE A 1153 15.53 2.00 9.19
N ALA A 1154 16.15 1.21 8.30
CA ALA A 1154 15.45 0.13 7.60
C ALA A 1154 14.95 -0.98 8.55
N ARG A 1155 15.66 -1.25 9.65
CA ARG A 1155 15.21 -2.21 10.67
C ARG A 1155 14.10 -1.62 11.56
N ALA A 1156 14.21 -0.35 11.93
CA ALA A 1156 13.22 0.35 12.72
C ALA A 1156 11.88 0.47 11.96
N ILE A 1157 11.89 0.79 10.66
CA ILE A 1157 10.68 0.82 9.82
C ILE A 1157 9.98 -0.55 9.83
N ARG A 1158 10.71 -1.64 9.56
CA ARG A 1158 10.14 -3.01 9.61
C ARG A 1158 9.61 -3.39 11.00
N PHE A 1159 10.25 -2.92 12.06
CA PHE A 1159 9.75 -3.12 13.42
C PHE A 1159 8.42 -2.38 13.64
N PHE A 1160 8.29 -1.15 13.15
CA PHE A 1160 7.06 -0.36 13.28
C PHE A 1160 5.94 -0.79 12.34
N GLU A 1161 6.23 -1.35 11.16
CA GLU A 1161 5.21 -2.01 10.31
C GLU A 1161 4.47 -3.13 11.05
N ARG A 1162 5.20 -3.84 11.93
CA ARG A 1162 4.65 -4.90 12.79
C ARG A 1162 4.09 -4.37 14.12
N ASN A 1163 4.46 -3.15 14.50
CA ASN A 1163 4.10 -2.52 15.77
C ASN A 1163 3.67 -1.05 15.55
N PRO A 1164 2.58 -0.78 14.80
CA PRO A 1164 2.24 0.57 14.34
C PRO A 1164 1.81 1.52 15.46
N ARG A 1165 1.56 1.00 16.67
CA ARG A 1165 1.21 1.79 17.87
C ARG A 1165 2.41 2.03 18.81
N HIS A 1166 3.61 1.64 18.41
CA HIS A 1166 4.78 1.80 19.28
C HIS A 1166 5.10 3.30 19.47
N PRO A 1167 5.31 3.78 20.72
CA PRO A 1167 5.47 5.21 21.01
C PRO A 1167 6.72 5.87 20.39
N ALA A 1168 7.68 5.05 19.96
CA ALA A 1168 8.92 5.49 19.33
C ALA A 1168 8.88 5.51 17.78
N ILE A 1169 7.70 5.38 17.15
CA ILE A 1169 7.54 5.25 15.69
C ILE A 1169 8.18 6.37 14.86
N TRP A 1170 8.34 7.56 15.45
CA TRP A 1170 8.92 8.74 14.83
C TRP A 1170 10.45 8.79 14.88
N LEU A 1171 11.13 7.90 15.63
CA LEU A 1171 12.59 7.90 15.76
C LEU A 1171 13.35 7.81 14.43
N PRO A 1172 12.93 7.02 13.41
CA PRO A 1172 13.65 6.96 12.13
C PRO A 1172 13.66 8.33 11.43
N ALA A 1173 12.50 8.98 11.36
CA ALA A 1173 12.37 10.32 10.79
C ALA A 1173 13.21 11.36 11.55
N PHE A 1174 13.27 11.26 12.89
CA PHE A 1174 14.11 12.13 13.72
C PHE A 1174 15.60 12.01 13.39
N PHE A 1175 16.12 10.80 13.16
CA PHE A 1175 17.53 10.65 12.79
C PHE A 1175 17.80 10.96 11.32
N GLU A 1176 16.82 10.77 10.43
CA GLU A 1176 16.90 11.19 9.01
C GLU A 1176 16.86 12.70 8.83
N SER A 1177 16.20 13.46 9.72
CA SER A 1177 16.07 14.93 9.63
C SER A 1177 17.35 15.69 9.97
N GLY A 1178 18.53 15.07 9.81
CA GLY A 1178 19.84 15.66 10.09
C GLY A 1178 20.24 15.69 11.57
N ALA A 1179 19.44 15.13 12.49
CA ALA A 1179 19.79 15.08 13.91
C ALA A 1179 21.02 14.19 14.20
N ALA A 1180 21.29 13.19 13.36
CA ALA A 1180 22.45 12.30 13.47
C ALA A 1180 23.80 13.02 13.32
N ASP A 1181 23.85 14.03 12.45
CA ASP A 1181 25.07 14.74 12.07
C ASP A 1181 25.17 16.14 12.69
N ASN A 1182 24.24 16.51 13.59
CA ASN A 1182 24.12 17.85 14.14
C ASN A 1182 25.13 18.10 15.28
N PRO A 1183 26.20 18.91 15.09
CA PRO A 1183 27.29 19.08 16.05
C PRO A 1183 26.91 19.88 17.30
N LEU A 1184 25.66 20.32 17.42
CA LEU A 1184 25.18 21.20 18.48
C LEU A 1184 25.61 20.71 19.86
N GLY A 1185 25.50 19.43 20.19
CA GLY A 1185 25.89 18.92 21.51
C GLY A 1185 27.39 19.00 21.85
N THR A 1186 28.24 19.36 20.90
CA THR A 1186 29.70 19.55 21.08
C THR A 1186 30.14 21.01 20.96
N GLN A 1187 29.23 21.93 20.63
CA GLN A 1187 29.52 23.33 20.34
C GLN A 1187 28.78 24.29 21.28
N LEU A 1188 28.31 23.83 22.44
CA LEU A 1188 27.58 24.65 23.41
C LEU A 1188 28.50 25.33 24.40
N THR A 1189 28.28 26.62 24.62
CA THR A 1189 28.82 27.32 25.80
C THR A 1189 27.82 27.18 26.96
N PRO A 1190 28.25 26.83 28.18
CA PRO A 1190 27.38 26.83 29.35
C PRO A 1190 26.84 28.24 29.63
N PRO A 1191 25.58 28.39 30.07
CA PRO A 1191 25.02 29.69 30.44
C PRO A 1191 25.68 30.25 31.70
N VAL A 1192 25.64 31.57 31.85
CA VAL A 1192 25.95 32.20 33.14
C VAL A 1192 24.74 32.02 34.05
N LEU A 1193 24.85 31.11 35.01
CA LEU A 1193 23.76 30.79 35.92
C LEU A 1193 23.65 31.82 37.06
N PRO A 1194 22.43 32.20 37.47
CA PRO A 1194 22.20 32.89 38.75
C PRO A 1194 22.74 32.00 39.88
N ALA A 1195 23.35 32.59 40.91
CA ALA A 1195 24.04 31.83 41.96
C ALA A 1195 23.20 30.68 42.56
N GLY A 1196 23.67 29.43 42.43
CA GLY A 1196 23.05 28.25 43.04
C GLY A 1196 23.26 26.94 42.25
N ASP A 1197 23.71 25.90 42.97
CA ASP A 1197 23.92 24.50 42.58
C ASP A 1197 24.67 24.23 41.26
N THR A 1198 25.98 23.99 41.40
CA THR A 1198 26.81 23.33 40.38
C THR A 1198 26.71 21.81 40.55
N PHE A 1199 26.41 21.08 39.48
CA PHE A 1199 26.32 19.61 39.50
C PHE A 1199 27.67 18.98 39.14
N ALA A 1200 27.94 17.78 39.66
CA ALA A 1200 29.14 17.03 39.33
C ALA A 1200 29.02 16.39 37.93
N ALA A 1201 30.15 16.25 37.22
CA ALA A 1201 30.19 15.68 35.87
C ALA A 1201 29.63 14.24 35.78
N ASP A 1202 29.72 13.47 36.87
CA ASP A 1202 29.27 12.07 36.93
C ASP A 1202 27.74 11.91 37.08
N GLU A 1203 26.98 12.99 37.26
CA GLU A 1203 25.52 12.92 37.48
C GLU A 1203 24.72 12.62 36.20
N ALA A 1204 25.24 12.95 35.02
CA ALA A 1204 24.54 12.72 33.75
C ALA A 1204 24.41 11.21 33.41
N PRO A 1205 25.49 10.39 33.46
CA PRO A 1205 25.39 8.94 33.29
C PRO A 1205 24.47 8.27 34.31
N GLU A 1206 24.55 8.70 35.57
CA GLU A 1206 23.75 8.17 36.67
C GLU A 1206 22.25 8.46 36.48
N THR A 1207 21.90 9.65 36.00
CA THR A 1207 20.52 10.05 35.69
C THR A 1207 19.90 9.17 34.61
N LEU A 1208 20.61 8.97 33.50
CA LEU A 1208 20.14 8.08 32.44
C LEU A 1208 20.00 6.64 32.95
N GLY A 1209 20.93 6.24 33.80
CA GLY A 1209 20.86 4.98 34.51
C GLY A 1209 19.56 4.80 35.29
N ARG A 1210 19.20 5.77 36.14
CA ARG A 1210 17.93 5.76 36.88
C ARG A 1210 16.72 5.75 35.97
N MET A 1211 16.78 6.41 34.81
CA MET A 1211 15.71 6.33 33.81
C MET A 1211 15.55 4.91 33.28
N LEU A 1212 16.64 4.23 32.90
CA LEU A 1212 16.57 2.83 32.45
C LEU A 1212 15.97 1.92 33.53
N ASP A 1213 16.36 2.12 34.79
CA ASP A 1213 15.81 1.38 35.94
C ASP A 1213 14.30 1.67 36.13
N TRP A 1214 13.90 2.94 35.98
CA TRP A 1214 12.49 3.37 36.03
C TRP A 1214 11.65 2.75 34.90
N PHE A 1215 12.18 2.66 33.68
CA PHE A 1215 11.52 2.02 32.54
C PHE A 1215 11.42 0.51 32.74
N ARG A 1216 12.51 -0.14 33.16
CA ARG A 1216 12.55 -1.58 33.39
C ARG A 1216 11.53 -2.02 34.44
N ALA A 1217 11.44 -1.29 35.57
CA ALA A 1217 10.47 -1.56 36.62
C ALA A 1217 9.00 -1.48 36.13
N ARG A 1218 8.72 -0.67 35.10
CA ARG A 1218 7.39 -0.53 34.46
C ARG A 1218 7.20 -1.43 33.24
N HIS A 1219 8.28 -2.00 32.69
CA HIS A 1219 8.24 -2.93 31.56
C HIS A 1219 8.03 -4.36 32.05
N ASP A 1220 8.74 -4.77 33.11
CA ASP A 1220 8.62 -6.09 33.74
C ASP A 1220 7.33 -6.25 34.57
N GLY A 1221 6.70 -5.13 34.97
CA GLY A 1221 5.34 -5.10 35.53
C GLY A 1221 4.31 -4.89 34.44
N ALA A 1222 3.67 -5.96 33.96
CA ALA A 1222 2.56 -5.90 33.01
C ALA A 1222 1.32 -5.20 33.61
N ASP A 1223 1.35 -3.88 33.71
CA ASP A 1223 0.20 -3.02 33.99
C ASP A 1223 0.63 -1.57 33.82
N LEU A 1224 0.17 -0.87 32.76
CA LEU A 1224 0.04 0.60 32.71
C LEU A 1224 -0.45 1.20 31.37
N ILE A 1225 -0.74 0.40 30.32
CA ILE A 1225 -1.42 0.93 29.11
C ILE A 1225 -2.94 1.13 29.34
N THR A 1226 -3.48 0.69 30.47
CA THR A 1226 -4.94 0.70 30.75
C THR A 1226 -5.45 1.94 31.49
N ARG A 1227 -4.67 3.00 31.71
CA ARG A 1227 -5.12 4.14 32.56
C ARG A 1227 -5.00 5.56 31.98
N ALA A 1228 -4.77 5.74 30.69
CA ALA A 1228 -4.77 7.07 30.08
C ALA A 1228 -5.46 7.12 28.70
N ALA A 1229 -6.67 6.58 28.62
CA ALA A 1229 -7.64 6.85 27.55
C ALA A 1229 -9.00 7.21 28.17
#